data_AF-A0A971T7V8-F1
#
_entry.id   AF-A0A971T7V8-F1
#
_cell.length_a   1.000
_cell.length_b   1.000
_cell.length_c   1.000
_cell.angle_alpha   90.00
_cell.angle_beta   90.00
_cell.angle_gamma   90.00
#
_symmetry.space_group_name_H-M   'P 1'
#
loop_
_entity.id
_entity.type
_entity.pdbx_description
1 polymer ?
#
loop_
_entity_poly.entity_id
_entity_poly.type
_entity_poly.pdbx_seq_one_letter_code
_entity_poly.pdbx_strand_id
1 'polypeptide(L)'
;MRVSSLRAAVVLPLILLLAIPAFEAAASGLDFSTYLGGKDNDSVRDMAMDSNGNIYLVGTTEPPPEGGSLKGDFPTHTPFNLCTKPNRGGHDDRAGDLFISRFSSGGQRLSSTYFGGDKDDYACAIAVWNGSIFVAGHTGRASSDTESKNLPTKEGAYKENGSGVFVTKFDSPCQTMLASTLIEGTDVTDMALDQAGSPIVVGYWNGGNFTTTENAYQKKCKGGWDGIIVKLDPDLSRVVYASFLGGREDDEITGITTAPDGSFYVVGRTASPNFPVSQDSLQPNYPPQSTGNGFVVRFSSDCRFERSTLLGAWSIDGLKNNASNLESVATDSSGNVYVAGTYTRNGMDGGSQQSEAFAAKLTPRLGDLFYYKPLYGLTERDGWTNAHSIAVDENGSALVAGMTTFDDFPVVHQYQESRAGDRDLFLTKLSPGGEFITYSTYLGGAGNDAAPVVAIAPDGNAVVAGTTASTDFPVDSYPYQKEFKGGKDACISALTTAPSSNVNAANLGLLLSSPRLRSGDLLSMSISLGKDIDTAFDAYIGVSNNTTGQIASILLNGYVDDGLFPCARGMQGLKAPVLHSVWKNMAVTPSLAGSWTLYVVTTDPGRLPEGVGSVNDLKEFELLGKLPKYAQTIYTMDCVLSASRVH
;
A
#
# COMPACT_ATOMS: atom_id res chain seq x y z
N MET A 1 -38.70 72.57 14.23
CA MET A 1 -37.42 73.15 14.73
C MET A 1 -36.66 72.01 15.39
N ARG A 2 -35.60 71.54 14.73
CA ARG A 2 -34.19 71.71 15.12
C ARG A 2 -33.78 70.89 16.36
N VAL A 3 -32.79 70.00 16.12
CA VAL A 3 -31.55 69.81 16.92
C VAL A 3 -31.78 69.05 18.25
N SER A 4 -31.09 67.96 18.62
CA SER A 4 -29.80 67.39 18.22
C SER A 4 -29.49 66.09 18.99
N SER A 5 -28.67 65.23 18.36
CA SER A 5 -27.51 64.51 18.94
C SER A 5 -27.74 63.36 19.96
N LEU A 6 -26.92 62.29 20.03
CA LEU A 6 -25.51 62.10 19.67
C LEU A 6 -25.15 60.58 19.56
N ARG A 7 -24.49 60.24 18.44
CA ARG A 7 -23.44 59.23 18.15
C ARG A 7 -23.15 58.05 19.10
N ALA A 8 -23.07 56.85 18.52
CA ALA A 8 -21.81 56.07 18.43
C ALA A 8 -21.88 55.07 17.26
N ALA A 9 -20.89 55.14 16.37
CA ALA A 9 -20.71 54.22 15.26
C ALA A 9 -20.01 52.95 15.75
N VAL A 10 -20.50 51.78 15.34
CA VAL A 10 -19.69 50.57 15.26
C VAL A 10 -19.74 50.12 13.80
N VAL A 11 -18.62 50.31 13.12
CA VAL A 11 -18.34 49.75 11.80
C VAL A 11 -18.03 48.27 12.04
N LEU A 12 -18.97 47.38 11.67
CA LEU A 12 -18.64 45.97 11.48
C LEU A 12 -18.03 45.82 10.08
N PRO A 13 -16.81 45.27 9.93
CA PRO A 13 -16.38 44.81 8.63
C PRO A 13 -17.23 43.58 8.26
N LEU A 14 -17.90 43.68 7.12
CA LEU A 14 -18.61 42.58 6.48
C LEU A 14 -17.54 41.56 6.03
N ILE A 15 -17.20 40.60 6.90
CA ILE A 15 -16.47 39.40 6.50
C ILE A 15 -17.48 38.55 5.74
N LEU A 16 -17.38 38.58 4.42
CA LEU A 16 -18.04 37.63 3.54
C LEU A 16 -17.42 36.25 3.85
N LEU A 17 -18.07 35.48 4.73
CA LEU A 17 -17.76 34.08 4.92
C LEU A 17 -18.15 33.36 3.62
N LEU A 18 -17.20 33.22 2.71
CA LEU A 18 -17.22 32.12 1.75
C LEU A 18 -17.08 30.86 2.60
N ALA A 19 -18.20 30.22 2.92
CA ALA A 19 -18.21 28.90 3.51
C ALA A 19 -17.52 27.95 2.53
N ILE A 20 -16.25 27.65 2.79
CA ILE A 20 -15.54 26.52 2.19
C ILE A 20 -16.17 25.28 2.85
N PRO A 21 -16.86 24.41 2.12
CA PRO A 21 -17.40 23.18 2.68
C PRO A 21 -16.26 22.16 2.75
N ALA A 22 -15.47 22.19 3.83
CA ALA A 22 -14.33 21.28 3.99
C ALA A 22 -14.18 20.72 5.41
N PHE A 23 -15.21 20.75 6.26
CA PHE A 23 -15.02 20.40 7.68
C PHE A 23 -15.99 19.38 8.30
N GLU A 24 -16.81 18.67 7.49
CA GLU A 24 -17.56 17.51 8.01
C GLU A 24 -16.97 16.16 7.58
N ALA A 25 -16.05 16.10 6.61
CA ALA A 25 -15.41 14.86 6.15
C ALA A 25 -14.33 14.31 7.12
N ALA A 26 -13.67 15.18 7.89
CA ALA A 26 -12.58 14.77 8.79
C ALA A 26 -13.03 13.99 10.05
N ALA A 27 -14.34 13.91 10.32
CA ALA A 27 -14.88 13.16 11.46
C ALA A 27 -15.22 11.70 11.14
N SER A 28 -15.37 11.34 9.86
CA SER A 28 -15.74 9.98 9.43
C SER A 28 -14.54 9.10 9.13
N GLY A 29 -13.36 9.67 8.81
CA GLY A 29 -12.20 8.94 8.28
C GLY A 29 -12.21 8.75 6.75
N LEU A 30 -13.26 9.22 6.07
CA LEU A 30 -13.42 9.23 4.62
C LEU A 30 -13.45 10.68 4.11
N ASP A 31 -12.37 11.11 3.45
CA ASP A 31 -12.18 12.49 3.01
C ASP A 31 -13.03 12.82 1.77
N PHE A 32 -13.03 11.91 0.78
CA PHE A 32 -14.00 11.91 -0.31
C PHE A 32 -14.19 10.48 -0.80
N SER A 33 -15.33 10.19 -1.42
CA SER A 33 -15.56 8.91 -2.10
C SER A 33 -16.66 9.00 -3.13
N THR A 34 -16.39 8.53 -4.34
CA THR A 34 -17.30 8.67 -5.48
C THR A 34 -17.31 7.41 -6.34
N TYR A 35 -18.46 7.15 -6.97
CA TYR A 35 -18.51 6.31 -8.15
C TYR A 35 -17.89 7.03 -9.36
N LEU A 36 -17.60 6.27 -10.41
CA LEU A 36 -17.21 6.74 -11.72
C LEU A 36 -17.66 5.69 -12.74
N GLY A 37 -18.78 5.95 -13.43
CA GLY A 37 -19.27 4.99 -14.40
C GLY A 37 -20.54 5.40 -15.14
N GLY A 38 -20.83 4.64 -16.19
CA GLY A 38 -22.04 4.65 -16.99
C GLY A 38 -22.87 3.39 -16.73
N LYS A 39 -23.63 2.95 -17.73
CA LYS A 39 -24.43 1.71 -17.69
C LYS A 39 -23.63 0.47 -18.08
N ASP A 40 -22.48 0.67 -18.68
CA ASP A 40 -21.51 -0.38 -18.96
C ASP A 40 -20.77 -0.76 -17.67
N ASN A 41 -19.99 -1.84 -17.68
CA ASN A 41 -19.10 -2.19 -16.58
C ASN A 41 -17.83 -1.34 -16.67
N ASP A 42 -17.58 -0.55 -15.65
CA ASP A 42 -16.42 0.32 -15.57
C ASP A 42 -15.49 -0.18 -14.48
N SER A 43 -14.24 -0.50 -14.84
CA SER A 43 -13.27 -1.09 -13.92
C SER A 43 -11.97 -0.31 -13.92
N VAL A 44 -11.48 0.06 -12.73
CA VAL A 44 -10.16 0.66 -12.54
C VAL A 44 -9.07 -0.40 -12.72
N ARG A 45 -7.92 0.02 -13.27
CA ARG A 45 -6.74 -0.83 -13.44
C ARG A 45 -5.52 -0.29 -12.72
N ASP A 46 -5.26 1.00 -12.82
CA ASP A 46 -4.10 1.61 -12.19
C ASP A 46 -4.32 3.09 -11.86
N MET A 47 -3.52 3.61 -10.94
CA MET A 47 -3.59 4.96 -10.41
C MET A 47 -2.20 5.57 -10.20
N ALA A 48 -2.04 6.82 -10.61
CA ALA A 48 -0.87 7.62 -10.31
C ALA A 48 -1.25 9.00 -9.82
N MET A 49 -0.31 9.68 -9.15
CA MET A 49 -0.54 11.02 -8.61
C MET A 49 0.57 11.97 -9.00
N ASP A 50 0.23 13.25 -9.18
CA ASP A 50 1.22 14.32 -9.28
C ASP A 50 1.56 14.92 -7.91
N SER A 51 2.60 15.76 -7.87
CA SER A 51 3.05 16.43 -6.64
C SER A 51 2.03 17.42 -6.06
N ASN A 52 1.00 17.81 -6.82
CA ASN A 52 -0.09 18.65 -6.32
C ASN A 52 -1.23 17.82 -5.72
N GLY A 53 -1.10 16.49 -5.72
CA GLY A 53 -2.13 15.58 -5.27
C GLY A 53 -3.25 15.36 -6.29
N ASN A 54 -3.08 15.74 -7.55
CA ASN A 54 -4.04 15.34 -8.58
C ASN A 54 -3.90 13.85 -8.83
N ILE A 55 -5.04 13.17 -8.91
CA ILE A 55 -5.16 11.73 -9.06
C ILE A 55 -5.45 11.44 -10.53
N TYR A 56 -4.73 10.50 -11.10
CA TYR A 56 -4.88 10.02 -12.47
C TYR A 56 -5.22 8.54 -12.44
N LEU A 57 -6.28 8.16 -13.12
CA LEU A 57 -6.82 6.80 -13.12
C LEU A 57 -6.98 6.32 -14.54
N VAL A 58 -6.63 5.06 -14.75
CA VAL A 58 -6.94 4.34 -15.98
C VAL A 58 -7.76 3.11 -15.68
N GLY A 59 -8.60 2.76 -16.64
CA GLY A 59 -9.48 1.62 -16.53
C GLY A 59 -10.11 1.28 -17.87
N THR A 60 -11.05 0.36 -17.85
CA THR A 60 -11.78 -0.08 -19.04
C THR A 60 -13.28 0.03 -18.80
N THR A 61 -14.00 0.50 -19.81
CA THR A 61 -15.46 0.43 -19.90
C THR A 61 -15.83 -0.70 -20.86
N GLU A 62 -16.64 -1.66 -20.42
CA GLU A 62 -16.97 -2.85 -21.22
C GLU A 62 -18.45 -3.27 -21.00
N PRO A 63 -19.07 -3.99 -21.93
CA PRO A 63 -20.47 -4.36 -21.78
C PRO A 63 -20.67 -5.39 -20.66
N PRO A 64 -21.84 -5.43 -20.02
CA PRO A 64 -22.09 -6.37 -18.94
C PRO A 64 -22.13 -7.83 -19.44
N PRO A 65 -21.59 -8.80 -18.66
CA PRO A 65 -21.45 -10.19 -19.08
C PRO A 65 -22.77 -10.92 -19.41
N GLU A 66 -23.91 -10.42 -18.94
CA GLU A 66 -25.24 -11.02 -19.19
C GLU A 66 -25.79 -10.79 -20.62
N GLY A 67 -24.91 -10.56 -21.60
CA GLY A 67 -25.29 -10.39 -23.01
C GLY A 67 -25.90 -9.02 -23.33
N GLY A 68 -25.50 -7.98 -22.61
CA GLY A 68 -25.90 -6.61 -22.88
C GLY A 68 -25.08 -5.96 -23.99
N SER A 69 -25.74 -5.24 -24.89
CA SER A 69 -25.10 -4.34 -25.86
C SER A 69 -24.52 -3.12 -25.15
N LEU A 70 -23.30 -2.70 -25.50
CA LEU A 70 -22.66 -1.46 -25.02
C LEU A 70 -23.63 -0.28 -25.07
N LYS A 71 -23.63 0.52 -24.02
CA LYS A 71 -24.38 1.78 -23.96
C LYS A 71 -23.52 2.97 -24.37
N GLY A 72 -22.21 2.91 -24.15
CA GLY A 72 -21.30 3.98 -24.50
C GLY A 72 -21.67 5.27 -23.79
N ASP A 73 -21.81 5.20 -22.47
CA ASP A 73 -22.24 6.32 -21.64
C ASP A 73 -21.36 6.56 -20.41
N PHE A 74 -20.13 6.01 -20.39
CA PHE A 74 -19.15 6.39 -19.37
C PHE A 74 -18.97 7.93 -19.37
N PRO A 75 -18.85 8.56 -18.19
CA PRO A 75 -18.96 9.99 -18.12
C PRO A 75 -17.63 10.63 -18.56
N THR A 76 -17.66 11.46 -19.61
CA THR A 76 -16.51 12.30 -20.00
C THR A 76 -16.57 13.69 -19.38
N HIS A 77 -15.41 14.35 -19.25
CA HIS A 77 -15.30 15.76 -18.86
C HIS A 77 -14.09 16.37 -19.54
N THR A 78 -14.28 17.51 -20.22
CA THR A 78 -13.20 18.16 -20.98
C THR A 78 -12.38 17.17 -21.84
N PRO A 79 -13.04 16.24 -22.59
CA PRO A 79 -12.35 15.12 -23.21
C PRO A 79 -11.38 15.57 -24.29
N PHE A 80 -10.39 14.72 -24.55
CA PHE A 80 -9.48 14.89 -25.66
C PHE A 80 -10.24 14.89 -27.00
N ASN A 81 -9.87 15.79 -27.92
CA ASN A 81 -10.60 15.97 -29.19
C ASN A 81 -10.68 14.71 -30.07
N LEU A 82 -9.72 13.78 -29.96
CA LEU A 82 -9.76 12.52 -30.71
C LEU A 82 -10.75 11.50 -30.11
N CYS A 83 -11.11 11.66 -28.83
CA CYS A 83 -11.83 10.65 -28.05
C CYS A 83 -13.08 11.26 -27.40
N THR A 84 -13.91 11.90 -28.24
CA THR A 84 -15.09 12.66 -27.80
C THR A 84 -16.34 11.81 -27.53
N LYS A 85 -16.30 10.51 -27.84
CA LYS A 85 -17.35 9.55 -27.52
C LYS A 85 -16.72 8.20 -27.16
N PRO A 86 -17.21 7.52 -26.13
CA PRO A 86 -16.85 6.12 -25.88
C PRO A 86 -17.28 5.23 -27.05
N ASN A 87 -16.60 4.10 -27.19
CA ASN A 87 -17.00 2.91 -27.93
C ASN A 87 -17.24 3.21 -29.41
N ARG A 88 -16.31 3.89 -30.07
CA ARG A 88 -16.39 4.15 -31.52
C ARG A 88 -15.85 2.96 -32.30
N GLY A 89 -16.64 2.42 -33.23
CA GLY A 89 -16.11 1.79 -34.45
C GLY A 89 -15.97 0.26 -34.48
N GLY A 90 -16.22 -0.45 -33.39
CA GLY A 90 -16.30 -1.92 -33.43
C GLY A 90 -17.65 -2.40 -33.97
N HIS A 91 -17.67 -3.24 -34.99
CA HIS A 91 -18.88 -3.93 -35.50
C HIS A 91 -19.55 -4.82 -34.42
N ASP A 92 -18.89 -5.05 -33.30
CA ASP A 92 -19.39 -5.83 -32.17
C ASP A 92 -19.69 -4.87 -31.01
N ASP A 93 -20.94 -4.85 -30.56
CA ASP A 93 -21.42 -4.13 -29.37
C ASP A 93 -20.94 -4.75 -28.06
N ARG A 94 -19.81 -5.48 -28.14
CA ARG A 94 -19.11 -6.17 -27.06
C ARG A 94 -17.70 -5.63 -26.79
N ALA A 95 -17.26 -4.60 -27.51
CA ALA A 95 -15.89 -4.08 -27.40
C ALA A 95 -15.65 -3.15 -26.19
N GLY A 96 -14.59 -3.38 -25.41
CA GLY A 96 -14.24 -2.52 -24.27
C GLY A 96 -13.27 -1.39 -24.64
N ASP A 97 -13.44 -0.20 -24.08
CA ASP A 97 -12.54 0.94 -24.33
C ASP A 97 -11.81 1.37 -23.05
N LEU A 98 -10.56 1.81 -23.19
CA LEU A 98 -9.82 2.41 -22.10
C LEU A 98 -10.34 3.82 -21.80
N PHE A 99 -10.51 4.14 -20.52
CA PHE A 99 -10.71 5.50 -20.03
C PHE A 99 -9.50 6.01 -19.26
N ILE A 100 -9.32 7.33 -19.29
CA ILE A 100 -8.37 8.08 -18.47
C ILE A 100 -9.18 9.14 -17.73
N SER A 101 -9.17 9.11 -16.40
CA SER A 101 -9.84 10.11 -15.56
C SER A 101 -8.87 10.81 -14.63
N ARG A 102 -9.08 12.11 -14.44
CA ARG A 102 -8.27 12.94 -13.55
C ARG A 102 -9.15 13.60 -12.50
N PHE A 103 -8.73 13.54 -11.25
CA PHE A 103 -9.37 14.17 -10.11
C PHE A 103 -8.40 15.12 -9.40
N SER A 104 -8.94 16.14 -8.74
CA SER A 104 -8.18 16.92 -7.77
C SER A 104 -7.95 16.09 -6.51
N SER A 105 -7.06 16.56 -5.63
CA SER A 105 -6.86 15.96 -4.31
C SER A 105 -8.11 15.95 -3.43
N GLY A 106 -9.08 16.83 -3.70
CA GLY A 106 -10.37 16.88 -3.01
C GLY A 106 -11.50 16.10 -3.72
N GLY A 107 -11.18 15.19 -4.64
CA GLY A 107 -12.18 14.33 -5.29
C GLY A 107 -13.00 15.00 -6.41
N GLN A 108 -12.66 16.21 -6.84
CA GLN A 108 -13.34 16.86 -7.96
C GLN A 108 -12.79 16.34 -9.29
N ARG A 109 -13.66 15.84 -10.17
CA ARG A 109 -13.25 15.41 -11.51
C ARG A 109 -12.82 16.59 -12.38
N LEU A 110 -11.56 16.62 -12.80
CA LEU A 110 -10.93 17.68 -13.59
C LEU A 110 -10.97 17.41 -15.10
N SER A 111 -10.79 16.15 -15.49
CA SER A 111 -10.96 15.68 -16.87
C SER A 111 -11.28 14.19 -16.88
N SER A 112 -11.90 13.73 -17.97
CA SER A 112 -12.17 12.32 -18.23
C SER A 112 -12.35 12.13 -19.74
N THR A 113 -11.58 11.22 -20.31
CA THR A 113 -11.55 10.91 -21.74
C THR A 113 -11.42 9.40 -21.95
N TYR A 114 -11.68 8.94 -23.17
CA TYR A 114 -11.25 7.62 -23.62
C TYR A 114 -9.94 7.72 -24.36
N PHE A 115 -9.30 6.58 -24.57
CA PHE A 115 -8.21 6.46 -25.51
C PHE A 115 -8.15 5.03 -26.04
N GLY A 116 -8.05 4.89 -27.36
CA GLY A 116 -8.20 3.61 -28.02
C GLY A 116 -8.36 3.74 -29.53
N GLY A 117 -8.32 2.62 -30.24
CA GLY A 117 -8.69 2.47 -31.63
C GLY A 117 -10.16 2.09 -31.80
N ASP A 118 -10.48 1.39 -32.90
CA ASP A 118 -11.84 0.91 -33.21
C ASP A 118 -12.09 -0.53 -32.65
N LYS A 119 -11.28 -0.99 -31.70
CA LYS A 119 -11.23 -2.38 -31.17
C LYS A 119 -11.14 -2.35 -29.64
N ASP A 120 -11.08 -3.53 -29.02
CA ASP A 120 -10.90 -3.62 -27.57
C ASP A 120 -9.61 -2.92 -27.12
N ASP A 121 -9.72 -1.93 -26.25
CA ASP A 121 -8.59 -1.22 -25.68
C ASP A 121 -8.62 -1.35 -24.16
N TYR A 122 -7.57 -1.93 -23.60
CA TYR A 122 -7.45 -2.20 -22.18
C TYR A 122 -6.34 -1.38 -21.56
N ALA A 123 -6.63 -0.71 -20.45
CA ALA A 123 -5.62 -0.11 -19.59
C ALA A 123 -4.87 -1.18 -18.79
N CYS A 124 -3.57 -0.98 -18.61
CA CYS A 124 -2.80 -1.78 -17.66
C CYS A 124 -2.07 -0.90 -16.65
N ALA A 125 -1.47 0.22 -17.08
CA ALA A 125 -0.67 1.06 -16.19
C ALA A 125 -0.75 2.54 -16.53
N ILE A 126 -0.58 3.39 -15.52
CA ILE A 126 -0.44 4.84 -15.65
C ILE A 126 0.71 5.35 -14.77
N ALA A 127 1.50 6.28 -15.30
CA ALA A 127 2.56 6.93 -14.54
C ALA A 127 2.66 8.43 -14.85
N VAL A 128 3.06 9.22 -13.85
CA VAL A 128 3.20 10.67 -13.97
C VAL A 128 4.68 11.05 -13.87
N TRP A 129 5.17 11.85 -14.81
CA TRP A 129 6.52 12.41 -14.76
C TRP A 129 6.56 13.81 -15.35
N ASN A 130 6.98 14.79 -14.53
CA ASN A 130 7.21 16.18 -14.93
C ASN A 130 6.05 16.79 -15.75
N GLY A 131 4.81 16.58 -15.29
CA GLY A 131 3.60 17.05 -15.96
C GLY A 131 3.24 16.33 -17.26
N SER A 132 3.89 15.20 -17.56
CA SER A 132 3.47 14.25 -18.60
C SER A 132 2.83 13.03 -17.96
N ILE A 133 1.82 12.47 -18.63
CA ILE A 133 1.10 11.28 -18.20
C ILE A 133 1.40 10.17 -19.20
N PHE A 134 1.93 9.05 -18.73
CA PHE A 134 2.19 7.88 -19.55
C PHE A 134 1.13 6.83 -19.26
N VAL A 135 0.51 6.28 -20.29
CA VAL A 135 -0.48 5.21 -20.19
C VAL A 135 0.01 4.04 -21.04
N ALA A 136 0.01 2.85 -20.46
CA ALA A 136 0.31 1.61 -21.15
C ALA A 136 -0.88 0.65 -21.09
N GLY A 137 -1.04 -0.16 -22.13
CA GLY A 137 -2.17 -1.05 -22.26
C GLY A 137 -2.11 -1.90 -23.52
N HIS A 138 -3.22 -2.55 -23.81
CA HIS A 138 -3.40 -3.41 -24.99
C HIS A 138 -4.46 -2.85 -25.91
N THR A 139 -4.23 -3.02 -27.21
CA THR A 139 -5.25 -2.79 -28.22
C THR A 139 -5.46 -4.08 -29.03
N GLY A 140 -6.73 -4.46 -29.18
CA GLY A 140 -7.19 -5.73 -29.73
C GLY A 140 -6.83 -5.91 -31.20
N ARG A 141 -6.67 -7.17 -31.62
CA ARG A 141 -6.46 -7.50 -33.04
C ARG A 141 -7.78 -7.40 -33.80
N ALA A 142 -7.75 -6.76 -34.96
CA ALA A 142 -8.83 -6.82 -35.93
C ALA A 142 -9.21 -8.29 -36.23
N SER A 143 -10.51 -8.59 -36.30
CA SER A 143 -11.01 -9.93 -36.61
C SER A 143 -10.91 -10.24 -38.11
N SER A 144 -10.60 -9.23 -38.95
CA SER A 144 -10.39 -9.37 -40.39
C SER A 144 -9.43 -8.32 -40.97
N ASP A 145 -8.86 -8.61 -42.15
CA ASP A 145 -7.92 -7.72 -42.85
C ASP A 145 -8.55 -6.46 -43.47
N THR A 146 -9.87 -6.28 -43.34
CA THR A 146 -10.63 -5.13 -43.89
C THR A 146 -10.88 -4.02 -42.88
N GLU A 147 -10.51 -4.20 -41.61
CA GLU A 147 -10.75 -3.21 -40.56
C GLU A 147 -9.59 -2.23 -40.43
N SER A 148 -9.91 -0.94 -40.24
CA SER A 148 -8.96 0.12 -39.89
C SER A 148 -8.30 -0.21 -38.54
N LYS A 149 -6.96 -0.34 -38.52
CA LYS A 149 -6.21 -1.05 -37.46
C LYS A 149 -5.58 -0.17 -36.37
N ASN A 150 -5.97 1.09 -36.19
CA ASN A 150 -5.00 2.03 -35.62
C ASN A 150 -5.43 2.65 -34.30
N LEU A 151 -4.82 2.18 -33.21
CA LEU A 151 -4.52 3.04 -32.08
C LEU A 151 -3.90 4.35 -32.63
N PRO A 152 -4.35 5.54 -32.20
CA PRO A 152 -3.74 6.79 -32.60
C PRO A 152 -2.27 6.81 -32.17
N THR A 153 -1.36 6.66 -33.14
CA THR A 153 0.10 6.79 -32.96
C THR A 153 0.55 8.16 -33.46
N LYS A 154 1.74 8.61 -33.06
CA LYS A 154 2.29 9.91 -33.48
C LYS A 154 3.44 9.71 -34.46
N GLU A 155 3.54 10.59 -35.46
CA GLU A 155 4.66 10.59 -36.42
C GLU A 155 6.00 10.58 -35.68
N GLY A 156 6.87 9.63 -36.05
CA GLY A 156 8.18 9.44 -35.42
C GLY A 156 8.18 8.48 -34.22
N ALA A 157 7.07 7.78 -33.97
CA ALA A 157 7.01 6.70 -32.99
C ALA A 157 7.90 5.51 -33.37
N TYR A 158 8.32 4.72 -32.38
CA TYR A 158 9.05 3.46 -32.62
C TYR A 158 8.29 2.54 -33.57
N LYS A 159 6.96 2.45 -33.39
CA LYS A 159 6.08 1.78 -34.34
C LYS A 159 4.74 2.52 -34.47
N GLU A 160 4.41 2.84 -35.71
CA GLU A 160 3.13 3.43 -36.11
C GLU A 160 2.19 2.35 -36.66
N ASN A 161 0.89 2.48 -36.36
CA ASN A 161 -0.21 1.66 -36.89
C ASN A 161 -0.14 0.14 -36.56
N GLY A 162 -1.21 -0.40 -35.98
CA GLY A 162 -1.32 -1.82 -35.63
C GLY A 162 -2.02 -2.09 -34.30
N SER A 163 -1.95 -3.35 -33.87
CA SER A 163 -2.51 -3.85 -32.61
C SER A 163 -1.42 -4.49 -31.74
N GLY A 164 -1.67 -4.62 -30.44
CA GLY A 164 -0.73 -5.10 -29.44
C GLY A 164 -0.60 -4.15 -28.25
N VAL A 165 0.55 -4.18 -27.58
CA VAL A 165 0.85 -3.30 -26.46
C VAL A 165 1.08 -1.88 -26.98
N PHE A 166 0.57 -0.87 -26.29
CA PHE A 166 0.88 0.53 -26.56
C PHE A 166 1.48 1.22 -25.35
N VAL A 167 2.22 2.30 -25.62
CA VAL A 167 2.59 3.31 -24.64
C VAL A 167 2.27 4.67 -25.23
N THR A 168 1.46 5.46 -24.51
CA THR A 168 1.02 6.79 -24.93
C THR A 168 1.37 7.81 -23.87
N LYS A 169 1.95 8.93 -24.30
CA LYS A 169 2.29 10.08 -23.47
C LYS A 169 1.30 11.21 -23.74
N PHE A 170 0.68 11.73 -22.70
CA PHE A 170 -0.21 12.90 -22.72
C PHE A 170 0.38 14.06 -21.93
N ASP A 171 -0.17 15.26 -22.14
CA ASP A 171 0.00 16.38 -21.23
C ASP A 171 -0.76 16.16 -19.91
N SER A 172 -0.41 16.90 -18.85
CA SER A 172 -1.02 16.75 -17.52
C SER A 172 -2.54 16.95 -17.46
N PRO A 173 -3.19 17.71 -18.34
CA PRO A 173 -4.66 17.76 -18.39
C PRO A 173 -5.30 16.55 -19.09
N CYS A 174 -4.52 15.66 -19.72
CA CYS A 174 -4.98 14.60 -20.61
C CYS A 174 -5.78 15.15 -21.82
N GLN A 175 -5.34 16.27 -22.37
CA GLN A 175 -5.99 16.98 -23.49
C GLN A 175 -5.17 16.97 -24.79
N THR A 176 -3.91 16.55 -24.72
CA THR A 176 -3.02 16.47 -25.88
C THR A 176 -2.19 15.20 -25.82
N MET A 177 -2.27 14.39 -26.88
CA MET A 177 -1.33 13.29 -27.08
C MET A 177 0.04 13.83 -27.54
N LEU A 178 1.04 13.69 -26.69
CA LEU A 178 2.41 14.17 -26.90
C LEU A 178 3.28 13.17 -27.66
N ALA A 179 3.09 11.87 -27.44
CA ALA A 179 3.72 10.77 -28.17
C ALA A 179 2.88 9.49 -28.01
N SER A 180 2.99 8.54 -28.92
CA SER A 180 2.27 7.27 -28.85
C SER A 180 2.94 6.24 -29.75
N THR A 181 3.28 5.07 -29.19
CA THR A 181 3.94 3.98 -29.91
C THR A 181 3.34 2.62 -29.56
N LEU A 182 3.58 1.64 -30.42
CA LEU A 182 3.27 0.23 -30.19
C LEU A 182 4.53 -0.59 -29.85
N ILE A 183 4.36 -1.65 -29.06
CA ILE A 183 5.34 -2.69 -28.77
C ILE A 183 4.76 -4.02 -29.31
N GLU A 184 5.58 -4.82 -30.00
CA GLU A 184 5.10 -6.03 -30.66
C GLU A 184 4.91 -7.22 -29.69
N GLY A 185 3.85 -8.01 -29.95
CA GLY A 185 3.76 -9.45 -29.65
C GLY A 185 3.86 -9.88 -28.20
N THR A 186 3.36 -9.10 -27.26
CA THR A 186 3.45 -9.34 -25.81
C THR A 186 2.18 -8.88 -25.09
N ASP A 187 2.04 -9.25 -23.82
CA ASP A 187 1.13 -8.63 -22.86
C ASP A 187 1.93 -7.72 -21.88
N VAL A 188 1.31 -6.66 -21.38
CA VAL A 188 1.76 -5.68 -20.39
C VAL A 188 0.87 -5.86 -19.17
N THR A 189 1.49 -5.86 -18.01
CA THR A 189 0.82 -5.86 -16.72
C THR A 189 1.03 -4.54 -15.99
N ASP A 190 2.21 -3.93 -16.12
CA ASP A 190 2.60 -2.75 -15.35
C ASP A 190 3.67 -1.90 -16.07
N MET A 191 3.86 -0.66 -15.64
CA MET A 191 4.86 0.28 -16.15
C MET A 191 5.38 1.20 -15.05
N ALA A 192 6.70 1.38 -15.00
CA ALA A 192 7.34 2.42 -14.20
C ALA A 192 8.16 3.38 -15.08
N LEU A 193 8.41 4.58 -14.56
CA LEU A 193 9.27 5.57 -15.22
C LEU A 193 10.61 5.66 -14.49
N ASP A 194 11.70 5.70 -15.25
CA ASP A 194 13.01 6.00 -14.68
C ASP A 194 13.18 7.51 -14.39
N GLN A 195 14.33 7.87 -13.83
CA GLN A 195 14.63 9.26 -13.44
C GLN A 195 14.66 10.24 -14.63
N ALA A 196 14.84 9.75 -15.87
CA ALA A 196 14.81 10.54 -17.09
C ALA A 196 13.40 10.59 -17.74
N GLY A 197 12.41 9.92 -17.15
CA GLY A 197 11.07 9.80 -17.71
C GLY A 197 10.96 8.76 -18.82
N SER A 198 11.93 7.83 -18.92
CA SER A 198 11.88 6.69 -19.84
C SER A 198 10.95 5.62 -19.27
N PRO A 199 9.91 5.19 -20.00
CA PRO A 199 9.05 4.12 -19.53
C PRO A 199 9.70 2.76 -19.65
N ILE A 200 9.56 1.96 -18.59
CA ILE A 200 9.90 0.55 -18.51
C ILE A 200 8.58 -0.20 -18.33
N VAL A 201 8.17 -0.90 -19.38
CA VAL A 201 6.96 -1.70 -19.44
C VAL A 201 7.30 -3.16 -19.18
N VAL A 202 6.48 -3.83 -18.38
CA VAL A 202 6.65 -5.24 -18.05
C VAL A 202 5.37 -6.04 -18.28
N GLY A 203 5.53 -7.35 -18.43
CA GLY A 203 4.42 -8.28 -18.53
C GLY A 203 4.93 -9.66 -18.91
N TYR A 204 4.27 -10.33 -19.85
CA TYR A 204 4.65 -11.67 -20.29
C TYR A 204 4.44 -11.87 -21.79
N TRP A 205 5.12 -12.86 -22.33
CA TRP A 205 5.01 -13.25 -23.73
C TRP A 205 4.07 -14.42 -23.91
N ASN A 206 3.10 -14.29 -24.83
CA ASN A 206 2.03 -15.25 -25.05
C ASN A 206 1.99 -15.84 -26.48
N GLY A 207 3.11 -15.82 -27.22
CA GLY A 207 3.21 -16.39 -28.57
C GLY A 207 3.34 -15.38 -29.73
N GLY A 208 3.44 -14.07 -29.44
CA GLY A 208 3.58 -13.03 -30.47
C GLY A 208 5.01 -12.85 -31.02
N ASN A 209 5.18 -11.97 -32.02
CA ASN A 209 6.52 -11.57 -32.47
C ASN A 209 7.12 -10.60 -31.45
N PHE A 210 8.23 -11.00 -30.80
CA PHE A 210 8.96 -10.14 -29.87
C PHE A 210 10.45 -10.12 -30.24
N THR A 211 10.97 -8.92 -30.51
CA THR A 211 12.37 -8.72 -30.88
C THR A 211 13.15 -8.19 -29.69
N THR A 212 14.17 -8.94 -29.27
CA THR A 212 15.06 -8.54 -28.17
C THR A 212 16.18 -7.62 -28.65
N THR A 213 16.63 -6.72 -27.80
CA THR A 213 17.80 -5.87 -28.09
C THR A 213 19.11 -6.65 -27.96
N GLU A 214 20.20 -6.13 -28.52
CA GLU A 214 21.50 -6.81 -28.48
C GLU A 214 21.99 -7.07 -27.05
N ASN A 215 21.75 -6.11 -26.16
CA ASN A 215 22.09 -6.11 -24.74
C ASN A 215 21.06 -6.83 -23.86
N ALA A 216 20.07 -7.52 -24.43
CA ALA A 216 19.07 -8.26 -23.67
C ALA A 216 19.70 -9.29 -22.74
N TYR A 217 19.19 -9.38 -21.50
CA TYR A 217 19.57 -10.43 -20.55
C TYR A 217 19.24 -11.82 -21.10
N GLN A 218 18.06 -11.99 -21.70
CA GLN A 218 17.60 -13.23 -22.31
C GLN A 218 16.99 -12.95 -23.68
N LYS A 219 17.61 -13.52 -24.72
CA LYS A 219 17.26 -13.27 -26.14
C LYS A 219 16.08 -14.09 -26.67
N LYS A 220 15.68 -15.15 -25.96
CA LYS A 220 14.62 -16.08 -26.37
C LYS A 220 13.78 -16.49 -25.17
N CYS A 221 12.48 -16.65 -25.38
CA CYS A 221 11.62 -17.37 -24.44
C CYS A 221 12.17 -18.79 -24.24
N LYS A 222 12.20 -19.26 -22.99
CA LYS A 222 12.65 -20.60 -22.60
C LYS A 222 11.49 -21.48 -22.13
N GLY A 223 10.40 -20.90 -21.63
CA GLY A 223 9.17 -21.56 -21.25
C GLY A 223 8.05 -21.48 -22.29
N GLY A 224 6.82 -21.73 -21.84
CA GLY A 224 5.61 -21.46 -22.61
C GLY A 224 5.34 -19.96 -22.63
N TRP A 225 5.32 -19.34 -21.45
CA TRP A 225 5.29 -17.90 -21.21
C TRP A 225 6.53 -17.46 -20.45
N ASP A 226 7.22 -16.42 -20.89
CA ASP A 226 8.30 -15.80 -20.13
C ASP A 226 7.96 -14.32 -19.91
N GLY A 227 8.42 -13.76 -18.79
CA GLY A 227 8.29 -12.35 -18.50
C GLY A 227 8.99 -11.51 -19.56
N ILE A 228 8.45 -10.33 -19.86
CA ILE A 228 9.06 -9.37 -20.78
C ILE A 228 9.35 -8.05 -20.08
N ILE A 229 10.47 -7.44 -20.46
CA ILE A 229 10.89 -6.12 -19.99
C ILE A 229 11.23 -5.30 -21.22
N VAL A 230 10.55 -4.17 -21.42
CA VAL A 230 10.77 -3.25 -22.54
C VAL A 230 10.98 -1.84 -21.99
N LYS A 231 12.14 -1.25 -22.25
CA LYS A 231 12.42 0.15 -21.95
C LYS A 231 12.41 0.95 -23.24
N LEU A 232 11.69 2.06 -23.24
CA LEU A 232 11.65 3.04 -24.33
C LEU A 232 12.42 4.31 -23.92
N ASP A 233 12.82 5.11 -24.89
CA ASP A 233 13.25 6.49 -24.62
C ASP A 233 12.07 7.41 -24.26
N PRO A 234 12.30 8.57 -23.63
CA PRO A 234 11.21 9.40 -23.07
C PRO A 234 10.28 10.05 -24.11
N ASP A 235 10.66 10.02 -25.39
CA ASP A 235 9.85 10.48 -26.53
C ASP A 235 9.14 9.34 -27.26
N LEU A 236 9.34 8.09 -26.83
CA LEU A 236 8.72 6.87 -27.37
C LEU A 236 9.13 6.55 -28.82
N SER A 237 10.26 7.09 -29.29
CA SER A 237 10.75 6.89 -30.65
C SER A 237 11.62 5.63 -30.82
N ARG A 238 12.12 5.05 -29.72
CA ARG A 238 13.02 3.89 -29.76
C ARG A 238 12.91 2.98 -28.53
N VAL A 239 12.91 1.67 -28.80
CA VAL A 239 13.19 0.65 -27.78
C VAL A 239 14.68 0.63 -27.44
N VAL A 240 15.03 0.98 -26.19
CA VAL A 240 16.42 1.01 -25.71
C VAL A 240 16.85 -0.30 -25.06
N TYR A 241 15.90 -1.10 -24.57
CA TYR A 241 16.13 -2.43 -24.02
C TYR A 241 14.87 -3.29 -24.20
N ALA A 242 15.03 -4.53 -24.65
CA ALA A 242 13.95 -5.51 -24.72
C ALA A 242 14.49 -6.90 -24.42
N SER A 243 13.97 -7.56 -23.39
CA SER A 243 14.45 -8.87 -22.94
C SER A 243 13.32 -9.73 -22.42
N PHE A 244 13.49 -11.06 -22.56
CA PHE A 244 12.74 -12.02 -21.77
C PHE A 244 13.31 -12.12 -20.34
N LEU A 245 12.55 -12.74 -19.44
CA LEU A 245 12.96 -13.14 -18.09
C LEU A 245 12.21 -14.41 -17.71
N GLY A 246 12.91 -15.54 -17.64
CA GLY A 246 12.28 -16.81 -17.27
C GLY A 246 13.23 -18.03 -17.29
N GLY A 247 12.66 -19.16 -16.91
CA GLY A 247 13.20 -20.51 -16.97
C GLY A 247 12.45 -21.36 -17.99
N ARG A 248 12.32 -22.66 -17.75
CA ARG A 248 11.81 -23.63 -18.75
C ARG A 248 10.29 -23.85 -18.72
N GLU A 249 9.61 -23.30 -17.72
CA GLU A 249 8.15 -23.34 -17.54
C GLU A 249 7.61 -21.90 -17.60
N ASP A 250 6.34 -21.70 -17.28
CA ASP A 250 5.72 -20.38 -17.37
C ASP A 250 6.19 -19.41 -16.27
N ASP A 251 6.54 -18.21 -16.68
CA ASP A 251 7.04 -17.11 -15.86
C ASP A 251 6.40 -15.80 -16.31
N GLU A 252 5.95 -15.01 -15.33
CA GLU A 252 5.22 -13.77 -15.59
C GLU A 252 5.71 -12.69 -14.64
N ILE A 253 5.93 -11.49 -15.18
CA ILE A 253 6.14 -10.27 -14.40
C ILE A 253 4.77 -9.61 -14.23
N THR A 254 4.40 -9.29 -13.01
CA THR A 254 3.12 -8.67 -12.66
C THR A 254 3.29 -7.19 -12.30
N GLY A 255 4.40 -6.82 -11.66
CA GLY A 255 4.64 -5.46 -11.19
C GLY A 255 6.08 -4.98 -11.34
N ILE A 256 6.26 -3.65 -11.40
CA ILE A 256 7.55 -2.98 -11.50
C ILE A 256 7.61 -1.71 -10.64
N THR A 257 8.78 -1.41 -10.08
CA THR A 257 9.04 -0.11 -9.44
C THR A 257 10.48 0.35 -9.66
N THR A 258 10.71 1.66 -9.70
CA THR A 258 12.04 2.24 -9.76
C THR A 258 12.53 2.64 -8.38
N ALA A 259 13.84 2.55 -8.17
CA ALA A 259 14.50 2.86 -6.91
C ALA A 259 15.24 4.21 -6.96
N PRO A 260 15.55 4.82 -5.81
CA PRO A 260 16.24 6.11 -5.74
C PRO A 260 17.64 6.14 -6.38
N ASP A 261 18.31 5.00 -6.49
CA ASP A 261 19.62 4.86 -7.15
C ASP A 261 19.52 4.65 -8.68
N GLY A 262 18.31 4.70 -9.22
CA GLY A 262 18.00 4.49 -10.63
C GLY A 262 17.89 3.03 -11.03
N SER A 263 18.17 2.07 -10.14
CA SER A 263 17.83 0.66 -10.36
C SER A 263 16.32 0.45 -10.38
N PHE A 264 15.87 -0.72 -10.81
CA PHE A 264 14.46 -1.07 -10.77
C PHE A 264 14.26 -2.52 -10.34
N TYR A 265 13.11 -2.78 -9.76
CA TYR A 265 12.70 -4.10 -9.30
C TYR A 265 11.49 -4.54 -10.09
N VAL A 266 11.48 -5.81 -10.50
CA VAL A 266 10.31 -6.47 -11.06
C VAL A 266 9.90 -7.62 -10.16
N VAL A 267 8.60 -7.83 -10.02
CA VAL A 267 8.01 -8.91 -9.25
C VAL A 267 7.05 -9.72 -10.10
N GLY A 268 6.79 -10.95 -9.68
CA GLY A 268 5.84 -11.80 -10.37
C GLY A 268 5.87 -13.22 -9.88
N ARG A 269 5.48 -14.15 -10.75
CA ARG A 269 5.39 -15.57 -10.45
C ARG A 269 6.22 -16.40 -11.41
N THR A 270 6.82 -17.45 -10.89
CA THR A 270 7.60 -18.42 -11.65
C THR A 270 7.14 -19.84 -11.36
N ALA A 271 6.78 -20.60 -12.39
CA ALA A 271 6.61 -22.05 -12.33
C ALA A 271 7.94 -22.79 -12.61
N SER A 272 8.98 -22.06 -13.02
CA SER A 272 10.25 -22.60 -13.49
C SER A 272 11.18 -23.03 -12.35
N PRO A 273 11.52 -24.33 -12.22
CA PRO A 273 12.51 -24.79 -11.24
C PRO A 273 13.94 -24.27 -11.51
N ASN A 274 14.18 -23.76 -12.71
CA ASN A 274 15.42 -23.17 -13.19
C ASN A 274 15.32 -21.65 -13.41
N PHE A 275 14.36 -20.98 -12.76
CA PHE A 275 14.33 -19.51 -12.75
C PHE A 275 15.68 -18.95 -12.29
N PRO A 276 16.19 -17.86 -12.88
CA PRO A 276 17.47 -17.29 -12.47
C PRO A 276 17.38 -16.75 -11.04
N VAL A 277 18.04 -17.42 -10.09
CA VAL A 277 18.10 -17.05 -8.67
C VAL A 277 19.56 -16.83 -8.24
N SER A 278 19.82 -15.79 -7.46
CA SER A 278 21.18 -15.47 -6.97
C SER A 278 21.56 -16.35 -5.76
N GLN A 279 22.81 -16.82 -5.68
CA GLN A 279 23.25 -17.74 -4.62
C GLN A 279 23.18 -17.14 -3.20
N ASP A 280 23.44 -15.84 -3.06
CA ASP A 280 23.38 -15.11 -1.78
C ASP A 280 22.04 -14.38 -1.60
N SER A 281 20.97 -14.89 -2.19
CA SER A 281 19.61 -14.34 -2.02
C SER A 281 18.90 -14.94 -0.80
N LEU A 282 17.79 -14.33 -0.41
CA LEU A 282 16.92 -14.81 0.67
C LEU A 282 16.53 -16.28 0.46
N GLN A 283 16.27 -16.68 -0.78
CA GLN A 283 15.98 -18.07 -1.12
C GLN A 283 16.69 -18.50 -2.41
N PRO A 284 17.87 -19.14 -2.32
CA PRO A 284 18.69 -19.48 -3.49
C PRO A 284 18.25 -20.73 -4.25
N ASN A 285 17.31 -21.52 -3.70
CA ASN A 285 16.86 -22.78 -4.29
C ASN A 285 15.34 -22.79 -4.52
N TYR A 286 14.94 -23.31 -5.68
CA TYR A 286 13.54 -23.59 -5.97
C TYR A 286 13.03 -24.74 -5.07
N PRO A 287 11.89 -24.61 -4.37
CA PRO A 287 11.38 -25.66 -3.50
C PRO A 287 10.93 -26.88 -4.32
N PRO A 288 11.38 -28.11 -3.99
CA PRO A 288 11.13 -29.30 -4.80
C PRO A 288 9.65 -29.75 -4.87
N GLN A 289 8.74 -29.13 -4.13
CA GLN A 289 7.29 -29.43 -4.10
C GLN A 289 6.41 -28.19 -4.39
N SER A 290 7.00 -27.08 -4.85
CA SER A 290 6.24 -25.88 -5.20
C SER A 290 5.71 -25.94 -6.63
N THR A 291 4.42 -25.64 -6.81
CA THR A 291 3.76 -25.47 -8.11
C THR A 291 3.93 -24.06 -8.69
N GLY A 292 4.58 -23.14 -7.97
CA GLY A 292 4.92 -21.79 -8.42
C GLY A 292 5.42 -20.91 -7.25
N ASN A 293 6.33 -19.97 -7.49
CA ASN A 293 6.85 -19.07 -6.45
C ASN A 293 6.80 -17.62 -6.89
N GLY A 294 6.65 -16.72 -5.92
CA GLY A 294 6.87 -15.31 -6.14
C GLY A 294 8.36 -15.08 -6.39
N PHE A 295 8.71 -14.14 -7.27
CA PHE A 295 10.09 -13.70 -7.44
C PHE A 295 10.21 -12.19 -7.29
N VAL A 296 11.39 -11.75 -6.87
CA VAL A 296 11.81 -10.36 -6.95
C VAL A 296 13.14 -10.33 -7.71
N VAL A 297 13.23 -9.53 -8.77
CA VAL A 297 14.46 -9.35 -9.56
C VAL A 297 14.84 -7.88 -9.58
N ARG A 298 16.11 -7.60 -9.33
CA ARG A 298 16.72 -6.26 -9.41
C ARG A 298 17.53 -6.13 -10.70
N PHE A 299 17.30 -5.04 -11.41
CA PHE A 299 18.08 -4.61 -12.56
C PHE A 299 18.74 -3.26 -12.27
N SER A 300 19.95 -3.05 -12.79
CA SER A 300 20.61 -1.76 -12.76
C SER A 300 19.86 -0.72 -13.63
N SER A 301 20.21 0.55 -13.47
CA SER A 301 19.64 1.65 -14.26
C SER A 301 19.86 1.52 -15.77
N ASP A 302 20.89 0.78 -16.18
CA ASP A 302 21.19 0.41 -17.57
C ASP A 302 20.67 -0.99 -17.96
N CYS A 303 19.68 -1.50 -17.23
CA CYS A 303 18.95 -2.74 -17.52
C CYS A 303 19.80 -4.02 -17.47
N ARG A 304 20.92 -4.04 -16.74
CA ARG A 304 21.65 -5.28 -16.47
C ARG A 304 21.01 -6.00 -15.30
N PHE A 305 20.77 -7.30 -15.45
CA PHE A 305 20.36 -8.15 -14.33
C PHE A 305 21.43 -8.10 -13.23
N GLU A 306 21.04 -7.74 -12.01
CA GLU A 306 21.96 -7.69 -10.88
C GLU A 306 21.75 -8.87 -9.94
N ARG A 307 20.51 -9.05 -9.48
CA ARG A 307 20.16 -10.06 -8.46
C ARG A 307 18.71 -10.46 -8.54
N SER A 308 18.39 -11.59 -7.93
CA SER A 308 17.04 -12.08 -7.77
C SER A 308 16.91 -12.97 -6.55
N THR A 309 15.70 -13.04 -6.00
CA THR A 309 15.30 -14.00 -4.97
C THR A 309 13.93 -14.56 -5.28
N LEU A 310 13.62 -15.73 -4.70
CA LEU A 310 12.25 -16.21 -4.57
C LEU A 310 11.64 -15.73 -3.24
N LEU A 311 10.33 -15.61 -3.21
CA LEU A 311 9.52 -15.27 -2.04
C LEU A 311 8.18 -16.01 -2.10
N GLY A 312 7.87 -16.81 -1.08
CA GLY A 312 6.61 -17.55 -0.99
C GLY A 312 6.47 -18.30 0.33
N ALA A 313 5.27 -18.80 0.65
CA ALA A 313 4.95 -19.34 1.98
C ALA A 313 5.97 -20.38 2.50
N TRP A 314 6.47 -21.25 1.63
CA TRP A 314 7.49 -22.25 1.98
C TRP A 314 8.71 -21.65 2.70
N SER A 315 9.14 -20.42 2.34
CA SER A 315 10.35 -19.82 2.92
C SER A 315 10.17 -19.23 4.31
N ILE A 316 8.92 -19.12 4.82
CA ILE A 316 8.65 -18.28 5.99
C ILE A 316 7.87 -19.02 7.09
N ASP A 317 6.98 -19.94 6.74
CA ASP A 317 6.18 -20.69 7.72
C ASP A 317 6.41 -22.21 7.68
N GLY A 318 7.20 -22.71 6.72
CA GLY A 318 7.43 -24.14 6.50
C GLY A 318 6.16 -24.91 6.09
N LEU A 319 5.08 -24.21 5.72
CA LEU A 319 3.85 -24.80 5.20
C LEU A 319 4.11 -25.33 3.80
N LYS A 320 3.82 -26.62 3.64
CA LYS A 320 4.14 -27.36 2.43
C LYS A 320 3.13 -27.04 1.32
N ASN A 321 3.64 -26.81 0.10
CA ASN A 321 2.91 -26.89 -1.18
C ASN A 321 2.07 -25.69 -1.63
N ASN A 322 2.46 -24.46 -1.30
CA ASN A 322 1.65 -23.28 -1.57
C ASN A 322 2.27 -22.42 -2.69
N ALA A 323 1.57 -22.29 -3.83
CA ALA A 323 1.97 -21.34 -4.87
C ALA A 323 1.89 -19.92 -4.34
N SER A 324 2.86 -19.06 -4.66
CA SER A 324 2.83 -17.64 -4.28
C SER A 324 2.93 -16.77 -5.52
N ASN A 325 2.11 -15.73 -5.57
CA ASN A 325 2.15 -14.68 -6.58
C ASN A 325 2.47 -13.37 -5.87
N LEU A 326 3.46 -12.63 -6.38
CA LEU A 326 3.61 -11.22 -6.02
C LEU A 326 2.82 -10.41 -7.02
N GLU A 327 2.02 -9.46 -6.54
CA GLU A 327 1.11 -8.67 -7.38
C GLU A 327 1.61 -7.22 -7.51
N SER A 328 2.25 -6.69 -6.47
CA SER A 328 2.67 -5.28 -6.45
C SER A 328 3.98 -5.09 -5.67
N VAL A 329 4.75 -4.07 -6.08
CA VAL A 329 6.05 -3.72 -5.50
C VAL A 329 6.22 -2.21 -5.38
N ALA A 330 6.82 -1.76 -4.27
CA ALA A 330 7.20 -0.37 -4.03
C ALA A 330 8.61 -0.29 -3.44
N THR A 331 9.25 0.88 -3.53
CA THR A 331 10.51 1.15 -2.83
C THR A 331 10.45 2.41 -1.98
N ASP A 332 11.17 2.39 -0.85
CA ASP A 332 11.37 3.58 -0.04
C ASP A 332 12.60 4.39 -0.48
N SER A 333 12.82 5.54 0.15
CA SER A 333 13.96 6.44 -0.11
C SER A 333 15.33 5.80 0.19
N SER A 334 15.37 4.71 0.95
CA SER A 334 16.58 3.91 1.21
C SER A 334 16.77 2.77 0.20
N GLY A 335 15.83 2.61 -0.74
CA GLY A 335 15.80 1.54 -1.73
C GLY A 335 15.37 0.18 -1.17
N ASN A 336 14.81 0.13 0.05
CA ASN A 336 14.22 -1.11 0.57
C ASN A 336 13.00 -1.46 -0.27
N VAL A 337 12.76 -2.75 -0.44
CA VAL A 337 11.74 -3.26 -1.36
C VAL A 337 10.55 -3.76 -0.57
N TYR A 338 9.36 -3.28 -0.92
CA TYR A 338 8.10 -3.67 -0.33
C TYR A 338 7.32 -4.45 -1.38
N VAL A 339 6.81 -5.62 -1.01
CA VAL A 339 6.02 -6.46 -1.92
C VAL A 339 4.73 -6.89 -1.24
N ALA A 340 3.66 -6.92 -2.02
CA ALA A 340 2.40 -7.53 -1.63
C ALA A 340 2.07 -8.67 -2.58
N GLY A 341 1.46 -9.71 -2.04
CA GLY A 341 1.15 -10.89 -2.81
C GLY A 341 0.13 -11.79 -2.12
N THR A 342 -0.13 -12.91 -2.78
CA THR A 342 -1.06 -13.93 -2.34
C THR A 342 -0.37 -15.28 -2.39
N TYR A 343 -0.64 -16.15 -1.43
CA TYR A 343 -0.25 -17.55 -1.49
C TYR A 343 -1.45 -18.47 -1.27
N THR A 344 -1.42 -19.63 -1.92
CA THR A 344 -2.50 -20.61 -1.79
C THR A 344 -2.23 -21.53 -0.62
N ARG A 345 -3.03 -21.53 0.44
CA ARG A 345 -2.96 -22.50 1.52
C ARG A 345 -3.78 -23.74 1.20
N ASN A 346 -3.14 -24.91 1.28
CA ASN A 346 -3.89 -26.18 1.31
C ASN A 346 -4.68 -26.27 2.62
N GLY A 347 -6.01 -26.39 2.53
CA GLY A 347 -6.84 -26.68 3.70
C GLY A 347 -6.33 -27.92 4.43
N MET A 348 -6.27 -27.88 5.77
CA MET A 348 -5.73 -28.97 6.60
C MET A 348 -6.45 -30.32 6.38
N ASP A 349 -7.63 -30.29 5.77
CA ASP A 349 -8.49 -31.45 5.51
C ASP A 349 -8.55 -31.87 4.02
N GLY A 350 -7.71 -31.29 3.14
CA GLY A 350 -7.57 -31.71 1.73
C GLY A 350 -8.72 -31.33 0.77
N GLY A 351 -9.60 -30.38 1.15
CA GLY A 351 -10.86 -30.10 0.44
C GLY A 351 -11.03 -28.75 -0.27
N SER A 352 -10.28 -27.70 0.08
CA SER A 352 -10.35 -26.39 -0.61
C SER A 352 -9.00 -25.67 -0.55
N GLN A 353 -8.59 -25.09 -1.68
CA GLN A 353 -7.43 -24.20 -1.76
C GLN A 353 -7.89 -22.80 -1.35
N GLN A 354 -7.37 -22.27 -0.24
CA GLN A 354 -7.64 -20.90 0.19
C GLN A 354 -6.53 -19.99 -0.32
N SER A 355 -6.87 -18.78 -0.76
CA SER A 355 -5.86 -17.74 -1.05
C SER A 355 -5.70 -16.84 0.17
N GLU A 356 -4.48 -16.62 0.62
CA GLU A 356 -4.13 -15.78 1.77
C GLU A 356 -3.16 -14.67 1.31
N ALA A 357 -3.41 -13.44 1.74
CA ALA A 357 -2.58 -12.30 1.37
C ALA A 357 -1.41 -12.12 2.34
N PHE A 358 -0.37 -11.43 1.87
CA PHE A 358 0.76 -11.01 2.70
C PHE A 358 1.39 -9.72 2.17
N ALA A 359 2.18 -9.11 3.05
CA ALA A 359 3.12 -8.05 2.70
C ALA A 359 4.50 -8.36 3.29
N ALA A 360 5.56 -8.02 2.57
CA ALA A 360 6.93 -8.23 3.01
C ALA A 360 7.80 -7.02 2.69
N LYS A 361 8.83 -6.80 3.52
CA LYS A 361 9.86 -5.79 3.29
C LYS A 361 11.22 -6.46 3.23
N LEU A 362 11.92 -6.29 2.11
CA LEU A 362 13.23 -6.85 1.84
C LEU A 362 14.31 -5.77 1.85
N THR A 363 15.54 -6.19 2.15
CA THR A 363 16.72 -5.37 1.90
C THR A 363 16.91 -5.10 0.40
N PRO A 364 17.57 -3.98 0.00
CA PRO A 364 17.84 -3.66 -1.40
C PRO A 364 18.71 -4.72 -2.12
N ARG A 365 19.39 -5.58 -1.36
CA ARG A 365 20.24 -6.66 -1.88
C ARG A 365 19.48 -7.97 -2.12
N LEU A 366 18.21 -8.04 -1.71
CA LEU A 366 17.37 -9.24 -1.78
C LEU A 366 17.94 -10.45 -1.02
N GLY A 367 18.83 -10.22 -0.05
CA GLY A 367 19.47 -11.26 0.78
C GLY A 367 18.72 -11.53 2.09
N ASP A 368 18.12 -10.48 2.66
CA ASP A 368 17.44 -10.53 3.95
C ASP A 368 16.06 -9.85 3.91
N LEU A 369 15.17 -10.30 4.80
CA LEU A 369 13.88 -9.68 5.11
C LEU A 369 14.00 -8.78 6.35
N PHE A 370 13.34 -7.63 6.33
CA PHE A 370 13.02 -6.87 7.53
C PHE A 370 11.78 -7.47 8.21
N TYR A 371 10.73 -7.75 7.44
CA TYR A 371 9.54 -8.43 7.94
C TYR A 371 8.79 -9.16 6.83
N TYR A 372 7.94 -10.10 7.26
CA TYR A 372 6.86 -10.71 6.48
C TYR A 372 5.61 -10.73 7.36
N LYS A 373 4.51 -10.17 6.84
CA LYS A 373 3.25 -10.01 7.56
C LYS A 373 2.14 -10.68 6.76
N PRO A 374 1.61 -11.81 7.22
CA PRO A 374 0.38 -12.36 6.67
C PRO A 374 -0.82 -11.44 6.97
N LEU A 375 -1.74 -11.35 6.02
CA LEU A 375 -2.93 -10.51 6.04
C LEU A 375 -4.15 -11.38 5.69
N TYR A 376 -4.74 -12.04 6.69
CA TYR A 376 -5.88 -12.93 6.51
C TYR A 376 -6.75 -13.00 7.77
N GLY A 377 -7.98 -13.50 7.62
CA GLY A 377 -8.92 -13.77 8.73
C GLY A 377 -8.51 -14.97 9.58
N LEU A 378 -8.75 -14.92 10.90
CA LEU A 378 -8.16 -15.83 11.88
C LEU A 378 -8.97 -17.13 12.10
N THR A 379 -10.23 -17.19 11.68
CA THR A 379 -11.18 -18.20 12.18
C THR A 379 -12.07 -18.88 11.14
N GLU A 380 -12.38 -18.26 9.99
CA GLU A 380 -13.28 -18.89 9.02
C GLU A 380 -12.59 -19.92 8.11
N ARG A 381 -13.30 -21.02 7.83
CA ARG A 381 -12.74 -22.20 7.15
C ARG A 381 -12.86 -22.18 5.62
N ASP A 382 -13.56 -21.22 5.01
CA ASP A 382 -13.82 -21.21 3.56
C ASP A 382 -13.65 -19.83 2.89
N GLY A 383 -12.98 -18.87 3.56
CA GLY A 383 -12.71 -17.54 3.01
C GLY A 383 -11.39 -17.43 2.24
N TRP A 384 -11.21 -16.31 1.53
CA TRP A 384 -9.96 -15.97 0.86
C TRP A 384 -9.65 -14.47 0.97
N THR A 385 -8.38 -14.12 0.85
CA THR A 385 -7.87 -12.75 0.82
C THR A 385 -6.75 -12.63 -0.20
N ASN A 386 -6.84 -11.61 -1.06
CA ASN A 386 -5.80 -11.29 -2.03
C ASN A 386 -5.32 -9.85 -1.82
N ALA A 387 -4.01 -9.65 -1.73
CA ALA A 387 -3.42 -8.31 -1.82
C ALA A 387 -3.11 -7.99 -3.28
N HIS A 388 -3.52 -6.80 -3.73
CA HIS A 388 -3.39 -6.37 -5.12
C HIS A 388 -2.41 -5.21 -5.29
N SER A 389 -2.30 -4.32 -4.29
CA SER A 389 -1.51 -3.11 -4.43
C SER A 389 -0.78 -2.78 -3.13
N ILE A 390 0.45 -2.27 -3.25
CA ILE A 390 1.22 -1.76 -2.10
C ILE A 390 1.83 -0.39 -2.43
N ALA A 391 1.73 0.53 -1.47
CA ALA A 391 2.42 1.81 -1.47
C ALA A 391 3.20 1.97 -0.16
N VAL A 392 4.19 2.86 -0.13
CA VAL A 392 5.02 3.12 1.07
C VAL A 392 5.15 4.61 1.32
N ASP A 393 4.95 5.02 2.58
CA ASP A 393 5.13 6.42 2.98
C ASP A 393 6.60 6.76 3.26
N GLU A 394 6.90 8.06 3.42
CA GLU A 394 8.25 8.55 3.69
C GLU A 394 8.85 8.00 5.02
N ASN A 395 8.01 7.55 5.95
CA ASN A 395 8.44 6.93 7.21
C ASN A 395 8.69 5.42 7.06
N GLY A 396 8.44 4.85 5.88
CA GLY A 396 8.60 3.44 5.59
C GLY A 396 7.41 2.56 6.00
N SER A 397 6.26 3.15 6.31
CA SER A 397 5.02 2.41 6.61
C SER A 397 4.41 1.92 5.30
N ALA A 398 4.09 0.63 5.23
CA ALA A 398 3.48 0.03 4.04
C ALA A 398 1.97 0.13 4.09
N LEU A 399 1.35 0.58 3.01
CA LEU A 399 -0.08 0.62 2.82
C LEU A 399 -0.45 -0.43 1.77
N VAL A 400 -1.27 -1.40 2.16
CA VAL A 400 -1.61 -2.57 1.35
C VAL A 400 -3.11 -2.55 1.11
N ALA A 401 -3.52 -2.63 -0.14
CA ALA A 401 -4.90 -2.77 -0.53
C ALA A 401 -5.15 -4.12 -1.22
N GLY A 402 -6.31 -4.68 -0.96
CA GLY A 402 -6.71 -5.97 -1.49
C GLY A 402 -8.20 -6.22 -1.30
N MET A 403 -8.62 -7.46 -1.49
CA MET A 403 -10.01 -7.85 -1.28
C MET A 403 -10.08 -9.08 -0.40
N THR A 404 -11.14 -9.17 0.40
CA THR A 404 -11.34 -10.26 1.36
C THR A 404 -12.80 -10.69 1.43
N THR A 405 -13.02 -11.98 1.64
CA THR A 405 -14.33 -12.54 1.97
C THR A 405 -14.45 -12.93 3.44
N PHE A 406 -13.41 -12.69 4.24
CA PHE A 406 -13.45 -12.97 5.68
C PHE A 406 -14.20 -11.86 6.40
N ASP A 407 -15.08 -12.24 7.32
CA ASP A 407 -15.73 -11.29 8.23
C ASP A 407 -14.84 -10.91 9.42
N ASP A 408 -13.78 -11.69 9.67
CA ASP A 408 -12.83 -11.53 10.77
C ASP A 408 -11.44 -11.04 10.33
N PHE A 409 -11.35 -10.35 9.19
CA PHE A 409 -10.12 -9.66 8.78
C PHE A 409 -9.69 -8.64 9.85
N PRO A 410 -8.39 -8.51 10.18
CA PRO A 410 -7.95 -7.60 11.22
C PRO A 410 -8.27 -6.13 10.90
N VAL A 411 -9.09 -5.48 11.71
CA VAL A 411 -9.41 -4.04 11.61
C VAL A 411 -8.80 -3.26 12.79
N VAL A 412 -8.30 -2.06 12.51
CA VAL A 412 -7.65 -1.17 13.50
C VAL A 412 -7.90 0.28 13.08
N HIS A 413 -8.43 1.12 13.97
CA HIS A 413 -8.71 2.54 13.67
C HIS A 413 -9.53 2.74 12.39
N GLN A 414 -10.44 1.81 12.13
CA GLN A 414 -11.13 1.60 10.87
C GLN A 414 -12.15 2.69 10.51
N TYR A 415 -12.44 2.81 9.21
CA TYR A 415 -13.62 3.48 8.70
C TYR A 415 -14.87 2.55 8.77
N GLN A 416 -14.70 1.32 8.30
CA GLN A 416 -15.72 0.27 8.25
C GLN A 416 -15.19 -0.97 8.98
N GLU A 417 -15.94 -1.41 10.00
CA GLU A 417 -15.56 -2.49 10.92
C GLU A 417 -15.86 -3.89 10.39
N SER A 418 -16.85 -4.03 9.52
CA SER A 418 -17.26 -5.31 8.94
C SER A 418 -17.51 -5.17 7.44
N ARG A 419 -17.23 -6.23 6.71
CA ARG A 419 -17.63 -6.38 5.32
C ARG A 419 -19.16 -6.20 5.16
N ALA A 420 -19.58 -5.49 4.12
CA ALA A 420 -20.98 -5.18 3.85
C ALA A 420 -21.61 -6.10 2.80
N GLY A 421 -20.81 -6.73 1.93
CA GLY A 421 -21.29 -7.63 0.87
C GLY A 421 -20.51 -8.93 0.79
N ASP A 422 -20.64 -9.67 -0.32
CA ASP A 422 -20.00 -10.98 -0.54
C ASP A 422 -18.47 -10.92 -0.67
N ARG A 423 -17.93 -9.72 -0.90
CA ARG A 423 -16.50 -9.42 -0.90
C ARG A 423 -16.34 -7.92 -0.90
N ASP A 424 -15.52 -7.41 0.02
CA ASP A 424 -15.18 -5.98 0.05
C ASP A 424 -13.68 -5.79 -0.17
N LEU A 425 -13.32 -4.55 -0.47
CA LEU A 425 -11.93 -4.11 -0.41
C LEU A 425 -11.47 -4.09 1.05
N PHE A 426 -10.18 -4.27 1.29
CA PHE A 426 -9.52 -3.89 2.53
C PHE A 426 -8.39 -2.91 2.24
N LEU A 427 -8.10 -2.08 3.23
CA LEU A 427 -6.93 -1.22 3.26
C LEU A 427 -6.23 -1.41 4.60
N THR A 428 -4.98 -1.82 4.60
CA THR A 428 -4.17 -2.05 5.81
C THR A 428 -2.87 -1.25 5.76
N LYS A 429 -2.60 -0.45 6.79
CA LYS A 429 -1.32 0.22 7.02
C LYS A 429 -0.50 -0.55 8.07
N LEU A 430 0.73 -0.89 7.72
CA LEU A 430 1.71 -1.53 8.59
C LEU A 430 2.69 -0.50 9.12
N SER A 431 3.06 -0.64 10.40
CA SER A 431 4.19 0.09 10.97
C SER A 431 5.49 -0.14 10.16
N PRO A 432 6.47 0.78 10.19
CA PRO A 432 7.69 0.66 9.40
C PRO A 432 8.51 -0.63 9.62
N GLY A 433 8.40 -1.22 10.82
CA GLY A 433 9.00 -2.51 11.17
C GLY A 433 8.12 -3.72 10.88
N GLY A 434 6.86 -3.52 10.46
CA GLY A 434 5.89 -4.59 10.19
C GLY A 434 5.33 -5.30 11.43
N GLU A 435 5.68 -4.84 12.63
CA GLU A 435 5.34 -5.48 13.90
C GLU A 435 3.81 -5.44 14.12
N PHE A 436 3.20 -4.27 13.91
CA PHE A 436 1.78 -4.03 14.14
C PHE A 436 1.11 -3.35 12.94
N ILE A 437 -0.20 -3.56 12.85
CA ILE A 437 -1.11 -2.84 11.97
C ILE A 437 -1.44 -1.52 12.66
N THR A 438 -1.25 -0.39 11.96
CA THR A 438 -1.55 0.95 12.49
C THR A 438 -2.88 1.49 11.99
N TYR A 439 -3.42 0.92 10.91
CA TYR A 439 -4.74 1.22 10.38
C TYR A 439 -5.20 0.00 9.58
N SER A 440 -6.44 -0.42 9.68
CA SER A 440 -7.01 -1.42 8.81
C SER A 440 -8.53 -1.32 8.77
N THR A 441 -9.11 -1.34 7.59
CA THR A 441 -10.55 -1.15 7.36
C THR A 441 -11.03 -2.03 6.21
N TYR A 442 -12.31 -2.38 6.23
CA TYR A 442 -13.04 -2.74 5.01
C TYR A 442 -13.41 -1.48 4.23
N LEU A 443 -13.75 -1.63 2.96
CA LEU A 443 -14.34 -0.59 2.13
C LEU A 443 -15.22 -1.24 1.06
N GLY A 444 -16.53 -1.19 1.25
CA GLY A 444 -17.50 -1.78 0.34
C GLY A 444 -18.95 -1.61 0.76
N GLY A 445 -19.86 -2.04 -0.12
CA GLY A 445 -21.31 -2.07 0.10
C GLY A 445 -21.86 -3.49 0.00
N ALA A 446 -23.17 -3.65 -0.18
CA ALA A 446 -23.84 -4.95 -0.18
C ALA A 446 -23.47 -5.89 -1.35
N GLY A 447 -22.79 -5.37 -2.38
CA GLY A 447 -22.38 -6.09 -3.58
C GLY A 447 -20.99 -6.72 -3.48
N ASN A 448 -20.37 -6.90 -4.64
CA ASN A 448 -18.98 -7.37 -4.74
C ASN A 448 -18.07 -6.21 -5.12
N ASP A 449 -17.11 -5.89 -4.26
CA ASP A 449 -16.12 -4.83 -4.47
C ASP A 449 -14.73 -5.44 -4.63
N ALA A 450 -13.96 -4.98 -5.63
CA ALA A 450 -12.76 -5.69 -6.10
C ALA A 450 -11.71 -4.81 -6.78
N ALA A 451 -10.56 -5.45 -7.04
CA ALA A 451 -9.42 -4.93 -7.82
C ALA A 451 -8.92 -3.56 -7.34
N PRO A 452 -8.55 -3.41 -6.05
CA PRO A 452 -8.11 -2.12 -5.55
C PRO A 452 -6.67 -1.82 -5.97
N VAL A 453 -6.44 -0.56 -6.32
CA VAL A 453 -5.13 0.08 -6.40
C VAL A 453 -5.02 1.13 -5.32
N VAL A 454 -3.82 1.30 -4.76
CA VAL A 454 -3.58 2.25 -3.67
C VAL A 454 -2.38 3.15 -3.95
N ALA A 455 -2.56 4.44 -3.67
CA ALA A 455 -1.50 5.43 -3.65
C ALA A 455 -1.56 6.24 -2.35
N ILE A 456 -0.47 6.93 -2.04
CA ILE A 456 -0.38 7.83 -0.89
C ILE A 456 -0.34 9.26 -1.42
N ALA A 457 -1.31 10.05 -1.01
CA ALA A 457 -1.39 11.45 -1.37
C ALA A 457 -0.29 12.28 -0.66
N PRO A 458 0.10 13.45 -1.20
CA PRO A 458 1.11 14.32 -0.57
C PRO A 458 0.76 14.79 0.86
N ASP A 459 -0.51 14.75 1.24
CA ASP A 459 -0.98 15.04 2.60
C ASP A 459 -0.87 13.82 3.54
N GLY A 460 -0.44 12.66 3.04
CA GLY A 460 -0.30 11.41 3.77
C GLY A 460 -1.54 10.52 3.77
N ASN A 461 -2.64 10.97 3.15
CA ASN A 461 -3.87 10.18 3.07
C ASN A 461 -3.73 9.03 2.07
N ALA A 462 -4.47 7.96 2.33
CA ALA A 462 -4.57 6.84 1.41
C ALA A 462 -5.61 7.17 0.34
N VAL A 463 -5.25 7.04 -0.93
CA VAL A 463 -6.22 7.04 -2.03
C VAL A 463 -6.34 5.61 -2.51
N VAL A 464 -7.55 5.06 -2.46
CA VAL A 464 -7.89 3.73 -2.96
C VAL A 464 -8.85 3.90 -4.13
N ALA A 465 -8.57 3.24 -5.23
CA ALA A 465 -9.52 3.14 -6.34
C ALA A 465 -9.76 1.67 -6.65
N GLY A 466 -10.97 1.32 -7.08
CA GLY A 466 -11.35 -0.06 -7.35
C GLY A 466 -12.58 -0.14 -8.22
N THR A 467 -13.21 -1.31 -8.21
CA THR A 467 -14.46 -1.57 -8.91
C THR A 467 -15.51 -2.02 -7.90
N THR A 468 -16.70 -1.44 -7.96
CA THR A 468 -17.82 -1.78 -7.08
C THR A 468 -19.00 -2.29 -7.89
N ALA A 469 -19.68 -3.32 -7.38
CA ALA A 469 -21.00 -3.76 -7.84
C ALA A 469 -22.11 -3.39 -6.84
N SER A 470 -21.79 -2.50 -5.90
CA SER A 470 -22.64 -2.13 -4.78
C SER A 470 -23.40 -0.84 -5.11
N THR A 471 -24.72 -0.84 -4.94
CA THR A 471 -25.54 0.38 -5.07
C THR A 471 -25.41 1.32 -3.86
N ASP A 472 -24.83 0.81 -2.79
CA ASP A 472 -24.67 1.42 -1.47
C ASP A 472 -23.19 1.48 -1.05
N PHE A 473 -22.26 1.45 -2.01
CA PHE A 473 -20.83 1.71 -1.75
C PHE A 473 -20.66 3.02 -0.96
N PRO A 474 -19.75 3.07 0.04
CA PRO A 474 -19.55 4.26 0.84
C PRO A 474 -19.15 5.46 -0.02
N VAL A 475 -20.01 6.47 -0.09
CA VAL A 475 -19.76 7.75 -0.75
C VAL A 475 -19.79 8.89 0.25
N ASP A 476 -19.03 9.96 0.00
CA ASP A 476 -19.03 11.12 0.88
C ASP A 476 -20.32 11.97 0.71
N SER A 477 -20.40 13.11 1.40
CA SER A 477 -21.58 13.98 1.35
C SER A 477 -21.72 14.73 0.03
N TYR A 478 -20.62 14.93 -0.69
CA TYR A 478 -20.52 15.70 -1.93
C TYR A 478 -19.74 14.95 -3.02
N PRO A 479 -20.13 13.71 -3.34
CA PRO A 479 -19.40 12.90 -4.30
C PRO A 479 -19.59 13.47 -5.71
N TYR A 480 -18.61 13.25 -6.59
CA TYR A 480 -18.76 13.59 -8.01
C TYR A 480 -19.95 12.85 -8.64
N GLN A 481 -20.07 11.55 -8.36
CA GLN A 481 -21.17 10.68 -8.76
C GLN A 481 -21.65 9.94 -7.52
N LYS A 482 -22.93 10.18 -7.17
CA LYS A 482 -23.57 9.63 -5.97
C LYS A 482 -24.19 8.25 -6.18
N GLU A 483 -24.54 7.92 -7.43
CA GLU A 483 -25.31 6.73 -7.76
C GLU A 483 -24.50 5.81 -8.66
N PHE A 484 -24.57 4.52 -8.34
CA PHE A 484 -24.17 3.41 -9.19
C PHE A 484 -25.03 3.35 -10.46
N LYS A 485 -24.43 3.19 -11.63
CA LYS A 485 -25.15 3.28 -12.92
C LYS A 485 -25.10 2.02 -13.78
N GLY A 486 -24.11 1.15 -13.59
CA GLY A 486 -23.85 -0.01 -14.44
C GLY A 486 -24.07 -1.37 -13.78
N GLY A 487 -23.45 -2.40 -14.33
CA GLY A 487 -23.30 -3.70 -13.64
C GLY A 487 -22.11 -3.69 -12.67
N LYS A 488 -21.15 -2.80 -12.93
CA LYS A 488 -20.01 -2.45 -12.09
C LYS A 488 -19.60 -1.02 -12.42
N ASP A 489 -19.29 -0.21 -11.41
CA ASP A 489 -18.73 1.13 -11.61
C ASP A 489 -17.33 1.18 -11.01
N ALA A 490 -16.46 2.02 -11.57
CA ALA A 490 -15.23 2.37 -10.88
C ALA A 490 -15.58 3.16 -9.61
N CYS A 491 -14.78 3.02 -8.56
CA CYS A 491 -14.89 3.82 -7.35
C CYS A 491 -13.53 4.38 -6.93
N ILE A 492 -13.54 5.52 -6.27
CA ILE A 492 -12.34 6.20 -5.76
C ILE A 492 -12.68 6.76 -4.39
N SER A 493 -11.84 6.48 -3.41
CA SER A 493 -12.00 6.90 -2.02
C SER A 493 -10.68 7.39 -1.46
N ALA A 494 -10.69 8.54 -0.78
CA ALA A 494 -9.58 8.99 0.05
C ALA A 494 -9.91 8.76 1.52
N LEU A 495 -8.98 8.13 2.23
CA LEU A 495 -9.11 7.73 3.63
C LEU A 495 -7.98 8.35 4.45
N THR A 496 -8.34 8.97 5.56
CA THR A 496 -7.37 9.40 6.56
C THR A 496 -6.93 8.17 7.35
N THR A 497 -5.67 7.76 7.16
CA THR A 497 -5.09 6.58 7.84
C THR A 497 -4.27 6.93 9.07
N ALA A 498 -4.09 8.23 9.34
CA ALA A 498 -3.57 8.69 10.61
C ALA A 498 -4.67 8.56 11.68
N PRO A 499 -4.34 8.19 12.92
CA PRO A 499 -5.30 8.26 14.01
C PRO A 499 -5.85 9.69 14.08
N SER A 500 -7.19 9.83 14.07
CA SER A 500 -7.86 11.12 13.98
C SER A 500 -7.33 12.06 15.07
N SER A 501 -6.77 13.19 14.65
CA SER A 501 -6.13 14.16 15.54
C SER A 501 -7.16 15.01 16.31
N ASN A 502 -8.17 14.37 16.89
CA ASN A 502 -9.08 14.98 17.87
C ASN A 502 -8.63 14.76 19.31
N VAL A 503 -7.34 14.48 19.51
CA VAL A 503 -6.65 14.73 20.78
C VAL A 503 -5.27 15.24 20.44
N ASN A 504 -4.85 16.35 21.05
CA ASN A 504 -3.45 16.78 21.08
C ASN A 504 -2.60 15.70 21.78
N ALA A 505 -2.28 14.61 21.09
CA ALA A 505 -1.25 13.68 21.48
C ALA A 505 0.08 14.34 21.12
N ALA A 506 0.62 15.11 22.06
CA ALA A 506 2.01 15.52 21.97
C ALA A 506 2.86 14.25 22.02
N ASN A 507 3.45 13.86 20.88
CA ASN A 507 4.56 12.93 20.85
C ASN A 507 5.72 13.54 21.64
N LEU A 508 5.82 13.22 22.93
CA LEU A 508 6.93 13.62 23.79
C LEU A 508 8.00 12.53 23.77
N GLY A 509 8.90 12.61 22.79
CA GLY A 509 10.14 11.86 22.81
C GLY A 509 11.09 12.45 23.87
N LEU A 510 11.26 11.78 25.01
CA LEU A 510 12.27 12.17 26.01
C LEU A 510 13.59 11.45 25.70
N LEU A 511 14.53 12.14 25.03
CA LEU A 511 15.85 11.60 24.76
C LEU A 511 16.74 11.75 26.02
N LEU A 512 16.91 10.68 26.78
CA LEU A 512 17.84 10.66 27.92
C LEU A 512 19.26 10.39 27.41
N SER A 513 20.10 11.43 27.38
CA SER A 513 21.55 11.25 27.23
C SER A 513 22.24 11.47 28.58
N SER A 514 22.65 10.39 29.24
CA SER A 514 23.56 10.46 30.38
C SER A 514 24.80 9.62 30.06
N PRO A 515 26.01 10.21 30.03
CA PRO A 515 27.20 9.50 29.56
C PRO A 515 27.75 8.44 30.54
N ARG A 516 27.14 8.20 31.70
CA ARG A 516 27.67 7.28 32.74
C ARG A 516 26.60 6.65 33.64
N LEU A 517 25.89 5.64 33.16
CA LEU A 517 25.11 4.72 34.02
C LEU A 517 26.00 3.52 34.43
N ARG A 518 25.96 3.08 35.68
CA ARG A 518 26.71 1.92 36.20
C ARG A 518 25.75 0.81 36.66
N SER A 519 26.27 -0.41 36.74
CA SER A 519 25.51 -1.56 37.27
C SER A 519 25.09 -1.29 38.73
N GLY A 520 23.78 -1.39 39.02
CA GLY A 520 23.21 -1.11 40.34
C GLY A 520 22.62 0.30 40.53
N ASP A 521 22.66 1.15 39.50
CA ASP A 521 21.98 2.46 39.53
C ASP A 521 20.46 2.29 39.41
N LEU A 522 19.72 3.13 40.13
CA LEU A 522 18.26 3.19 40.11
C LEU A 522 17.82 4.48 39.40
N LEU A 523 17.13 4.35 38.26
CA LEU A 523 16.42 5.48 37.66
C LEU A 523 15.01 5.53 38.23
N SER A 524 14.63 6.67 38.79
CA SER A 524 13.23 6.97 39.15
C SER A 524 12.68 8.05 38.23
N MET A 525 11.54 7.76 37.61
CA MET A 525 10.75 8.72 36.86
C MET A 525 9.41 8.91 37.56
N SER A 526 9.06 10.15 37.85
CA SER A 526 7.77 10.53 38.41
C SER A 526 6.94 11.22 37.32
N ILE A 527 5.78 10.65 36.99
CA ILE A 527 4.84 11.23 36.03
C ILE A 527 3.61 11.69 36.84
N SER A 528 3.26 12.97 36.72
CA SER A 528 2.08 13.55 37.37
C SER A 528 1.04 13.88 36.31
N LEU A 529 -0.11 13.18 36.33
CA LEU A 529 -1.21 13.40 35.40
C LEU A 529 -2.25 14.35 36.02
N GLY A 530 -2.84 15.22 35.20
CA GLY A 530 -3.90 16.14 35.62
C GLY A 530 -5.22 15.41 35.92
N LYS A 531 -6.10 16.02 36.72
CA LYS A 531 -7.32 15.42 37.29
C LYS A 531 -8.40 14.95 36.29
N ASP A 532 -8.24 15.18 34.99
CA ASP A 532 -9.29 15.01 33.97
C ASP A 532 -8.90 13.96 32.89
N ILE A 533 -8.05 12.97 33.21
CA ILE A 533 -7.61 11.93 32.25
C ILE A 533 -8.19 10.56 32.64
N ASP A 534 -9.18 10.09 31.89
CA ASP A 534 -9.89 8.80 32.06
C ASP A 534 -9.36 7.71 31.10
N THR A 535 -8.04 7.53 31.01
CA THR A 535 -7.43 6.58 30.05
C THR A 535 -6.40 5.67 30.70
N ALA A 536 -6.38 4.40 30.29
CA ALA A 536 -5.27 3.48 30.58
C ALA A 536 -4.04 3.84 29.72
N PHE A 537 -2.83 3.43 30.11
CA PHE A 537 -1.63 3.60 29.29
C PHE A 537 -0.71 2.39 29.47
N ASP A 538 -0.03 1.98 28.40
CA ASP A 538 1.02 0.95 28.45
C ASP A 538 2.41 1.59 28.31
N ALA A 539 3.20 1.52 29.37
CA ALA A 539 4.58 2.02 29.35
C ALA A 539 5.55 0.95 28.84
N TYR A 540 6.26 1.22 27.74
CA TYR A 540 7.27 0.31 27.18
C TYR A 540 8.69 0.78 27.56
N ILE A 541 9.51 -0.11 28.11
CA ILE A 541 10.91 0.19 28.45
C ILE A 541 11.81 -0.78 27.69
N GLY A 542 12.46 -0.27 26.64
CA GLY A 542 13.46 -1.02 25.87
C GLY A 542 14.87 -0.54 26.19
N VAL A 543 15.73 -1.41 26.73
CA VAL A 543 17.15 -1.08 26.91
C VAL A 543 17.94 -1.74 25.77
N SER A 544 18.44 -0.96 24.81
CA SER A 544 19.38 -1.46 23.80
C SER A 544 20.82 -1.15 24.23
N ASN A 545 21.74 -2.07 23.91
CA ASN A 545 23.17 -1.85 24.16
C ASN A 545 23.90 -1.90 22.83
N ASN A 546 24.22 -0.73 22.28
CA ASN A 546 25.07 -0.65 21.10
C ASN A 546 26.53 -0.71 21.60
N THR A 547 27.37 -1.52 20.95
CA THR A 547 28.72 -1.93 21.35
C THR A 547 29.78 -0.81 21.50
N THR A 548 29.37 0.45 21.56
CA THR A 548 30.27 1.60 21.77
C THR A 548 29.81 2.60 22.84
N GLY A 549 28.76 2.31 23.63
CA GLY A 549 28.48 3.08 24.86
C GLY A 549 27.06 3.60 24.99
N GLN A 550 26.36 3.04 25.98
CA GLN A 550 25.32 3.63 26.84
C GLN A 550 24.33 4.62 26.21
N ILE A 551 23.22 4.10 25.69
CA ILE A 551 21.95 4.83 25.58
C ILE A 551 20.84 3.88 26.01
N ALA A 552 20.08 4.22 27.05
CA ALA A 552 18.82 3.57 27.36
C ALA A 552 17.69 4.49 26.88
N SER A 553 16.95 4.08 25.85
CA SER A 553 15.78 4.81 25.35
C SER A 553 14.52 4.30 26.06
N ILE A 554 13.80 5.16 26.77
CA ILE A 554 12.48 4.82 27.33
C ILE A 554 11.42 5.38 26.38
N LEU A 555 10.51 4.54 25.88
CA LEU A 555 9.45 4.95 24.95
C LEU A 555 8.09 4.76 25.62
N LEU A 556 7.43 5.86 26.00
CA LEU A 556 6.10 5.81 26.60
C LEU A 556 5.05 6.01 25.49
N ASN A 557 4.23 4.99 25.23
CA ASN A 557 3.09 5.08 24.32
C ASN A 557 1.79 5.09 25.13
N GLY A 558 0.96 6.12 24.99
CA GLY A 558 -0.40 6.11 25.54
C GLY A 558 -1.37 5.58 24.47
N TYR A 559 -2.20 4.60 24.82
CA TYR A 559 -3.32 4.13 24.00
C TYR A 559 -4.64 4.32 24.75
N VAL A 560 -5.69 4.73 24.04
CA VAL A 560 -7.07 4.72 24.55
C VAL A 560 -7.75 3.51 23.92
N ASP A 561 -8.03 2.47 24.70
CA ASP A 561 -8.79 1.30 24.24
C ASP A 561 -10.07 1.13 25.06
N ASP A 562 -11.21 1.11 24.36
CA ASP A 562 -12.39 0.37 24.77
C ASP A 562 -12.35 -0.99 24.05
N GLY A 563 -11.66 -1.97 24.63
CA GLY A 563 -11.63 -3.33 24.06
C GLY A 563 -10.58 -4.26 24.66
N LEU A 564 -10.92 -4.98 25.72
CA LEU A 564 -10.08 -6.02 26.33
C LEU A 564 -9.88 -7.22 25.37
N PHE A 565 -8.65 -7.47 24.92
CA PHE A 565 -8.23 -8.82 24.50
C PHE A 565 -6.80 -9.19 24.96
N PRO A 566 -6.52 -10.48 25.27
CA PRO A 566 -5.28 -10.92 25.90
C PRO A 566 -4.25 -11.40 24.87
N CYS A 567 -3.02 -10.87 24.90
CA CYS A 567 -1.92 -11.35 24.07
C CYS A 567 -0.83 -12.10 24.87
N ALA A 568 -0.40 -13.21 24.24
CA ALA A 568 0.88 -13.93 24.35
C ALA A 568 1.08 -15.05 25.41
N ARG A 569 0.80 -16.28 25.00
CA ARG A 569 1.59 -17.49 25.31
C ARG A 569 2.40 -17.86 24.06
N GLY A 570 3.73 -17.88 24.14
CA GLY A 570 4.57 -18.66 23.23
C GLY A 570 5.61 -17.89 22.42
N MET A 571 6.82 -17.75 22.97
CA MET A 571 8.05 -17.71 22.17
C MET A 571 9.12 -18.52 22.91
N GLN A 572 9.42 -19.73 22.42
CA GLN A 572 10.65 -20.47 22.75
C GLN A 572 11.44 -20.63 21.46
N GLY A 573 12.68 -20.14 21.42
CA GLY A 573 13.62 -20.46 20.34
C GLY A 573 14.51 -19.33 19.82
N LEU A 574 15.15 -18.53 20.67
CA LEU A 574 16.26 -17.67 20.25
C LEU A 574 17.50 -17.97 21.12
N LYS A 575 18.58 -18.43 20.48
CA LYS A 575 19.89 -18.66 21.10
C LYS A 575 20.80 -17.44 20.88
N ALA A 576 20.67 -16.44 21.75
CA ALA A 576 21.64 -15.40 22.08
C ALA A 576 21.30 -14.93 23.53
N PRO A 577 22.22 -14.34 24.32
CA PRO A 577 21.99 -14.14 25.75
C PRO A 577 20.91 -13.06 25.98
N VAL A 578 19.66 -13.49 26.11
CA VAL A 578 18.51 -12.64 26.42
C VAL A 578 18.58 -12.26 27.89
N LEU A 579 18.79 -10.97 28.17
CA LEU A 579 18.34 -10.36 29.43
C LEU A 579 16.81 -10.42 29.43
N HIS A 580 16.22 -11.18 30.35
CA HIS A 580 14.78 -11.31 30.49
C HIS A 580 14.15 -9.93 30.77
N SER A 581 13.33 -9.42 29.84
CA SER A 581 12.40 -8.33 30.11
C SER A 581 11.23 -8.86 30.94
N VAL A 582 10.92 -8.19 32.05
CA VAL A 582 9.71 -8.47 32.84
C VAL A 582 8.59 -7.63 32.25
N TRP A 583 7.65 -8.29 31.57
CA TRP A 583 6.43 -7.67 31.06
C TRP A 583 5.43 -7.56 32.22
N LYS A 584 4.94 -6.36 32.51
CA LYS A 584 3.88 -6.17 33.50
C LYS A 584 2.84 -5.22 32.93
N ASN A 585 1.65 -5.73 32.63
CA ASN A 585 0.48 -4.91 32.32
C ASN A 585 0.02 -4.26 33.62
N MET A 586 -0.10 -2.93 33.65
CA MET A 586 -0.76 -2.21 34.75
C MET A 586 -2.17 -1.84 34.31
N ALA A 587 -3.16 -2.66 34.66
CA ALA A 587 -4.56 -2.25 34.55
C ALA A 587 -4.88 -1.22 35.64
N VAL A 588 -5.26 0.00 35.25
CA VAL A 588 -5.71 1.05 36.18
C VAL A 588 -7.23 1.01 36.25
N THR A 589 -7.79 0.87 37.45
CA THR A 589 -9.24 1.02 37.67
C THR A 589 -9.61 2.49 37.90
N PRO A 590 -10.83 2.95 37.53
CA PRO A 590 -11.09 4.37 37.21
C PRO A 590 -11.24 5.33 38.40
N SER A 591 -10.68 5.05 39.58
CA SER A 591 -11.07 5.80 40.79
C SER A 591 -9.97 6.30 41.73
N LEU A 592 -8.68 6.26 41.34
CA LEU A 592 -7.61 6.76 42.22
C LEU A 592 -6.68 7.76 41.53
N ALA A 593 -6.95 9.04 41.76
CA ALA A 593 -5.98 10.11 41.53
C ALA A 593 -4.77 9.95 42.49
N GLY A 594 -3.55 9.91 41.96
CA GLY A 594 -2.32 9.80 42.74
C GLY A 594 -1.04 9.95 41.90
N SER A 595 0.06 10.34 42.56
CA SER A 595 1.41 10.35 41.99
C SER A 595 2.01 8.94 42.04
N TRP A 596 2.52 8.44 40.91
CA TRP A 596 3.11 7.10 40.83
C TRP A 596 4.61 7.20 40.51
N THR A 597 5.42 6.39 41.20
CA THR A 597 6.86 6.30 40.99
C THR A 597 7.21 4.92 40.48
N LEU A 598 7.74 4.83 39.26
CA LEU A 598 8.23 3.58 38.68
C LEU A 598 9.71 3.39 39.05
N TYR A 599 10.04 2.22 39.59
CA TYR A 599 11.42 1.83 39.91
C TYR A 599 11.92 0.80 38.89
N VAL A 600 12.99 1.13 38.16
CA VAL A 600 13.66 0.18 37.26
C VAL A 600 14.96 -0.28 37.94
N VAL A 601 15.08 -1.59 38.18
CA VAL A 601 16.27 -2.20 38.80
C VAL A 601 17.08 -2.89 37.71
N THR A 602 18.35 -2.52 37.57
CA THR A 602 19.29 -3.26 36.72
C THR A 602 19.96 -4.36 37.55
N THR A 603 19.88 -5.62 37.12
CA THR A 603 20.60 -6.74 37.77
C THR A 603 21.60 -7.38 36.81
N ASP A 604 22.74 -7.78 37.35
CA ASP A 604 23.82 -8.49 36.64
C ASP A 604 23.41 -9.98 36.47
N PRO A 605 23.51 -10.61 35.27
CA PRO A 605 23.00 -11.96 35.03
C PRO A 605 23.61 -13.09 35.88
N GLY A 606 24.64 -12.80 36.67
CA GLY A 606 25.39 -13.78 37.47
C GLY A 606 25.18 -13.76 38.99
N ARG A 607 24.35 -12.85 39.55
CA ARG A 607 24.12 -12.78 41.00
C ARG A 607 22.66 -12.51 41.33
N LEU A 608 21.91 -13.57 41.64
CA LEU A 608 20.61 -13.45 42.30
C LEU A 608 20.80 -13.17 43.80
N PRO A 609 19.88 -12.43 44.46
CA PRO A 609 19.91 -12.23 45.91
C PRO A 609 19.84 -13.58 46.67
N GLU A 610 20.51 -13.70 47.82
CA GLU A 610 20.41 -14.90 48.66
C GLU A 610 18.95 -15.15 49.09
N GLY A 611 18.45 -16.34 48.76
CA GLY A 611 17.06 -16.77 49.04
C GLY A 611 16.15 -16.87 47.81
N VAL A 612 16.61 -16.47 46.62
CA VAL A 612 15.83 -16.54 45.36
C VAL A 612 16.43 -17.61 44.44
N GLY A 613 15.69 -18.69 44.21
CA GLY A 613 16.16 -19.86 43.46
C GLY A 613 16.06 -19.72 41.94
N SER A 614 15.15 -18.88 41.44
CA SER A 614 15.03 -18.55 40.01
C SER A 614 14.35 -17.19 39.77
N VAL A 615 14.51 -16.64 38.57
CA VAL A 615 13.87 -15.38 38.15
C VAL A 615 12.33 -15.45 38.18
N ASN A 616 11.75 -16.66 38.10
CA ASN A 616 10.30 -16.87 38.17
C ASN A 616 9.70 -16.65 39.57
N ASP A 617 10.54 -16.58 40.60
CA ASP A 617 10.10 -16.40 42.00
C ASP A 617 9.86 -14.92 42.36
N LEU A 618 10.13 -13.97 41.45
CA LEU A 618 9.93 -12.53 41.64
C LEU A 618 8.46 -12.06 41.57
N LYS A 619 7.49 -12.98 41.62
CA LYS A 619 6.08 -12.66 41.32
C LYS A 619 5.30 -11.94 42.42
N GLU A 620 5.83 -11.77 43.62
CA GLU A 620 5.13 -11.04 44.69
C GLU A 620 6.07 -10.09 45.43
N PHE A 621 6.11 -8.84 44.98
CA PHE A 621 6.40 -7.71 45.86
C PHE A 621 5.20 -6.76 45.80
N GLU A 622 4.26 -6.99 46.72
CA GLU A 622 3.23 -6.00 47.04
C GLU A 622 3.85 -4.75 47.68
N LEU A 623 3.19 -3.62 47.44
CA LEU A 623 3.49 -2.31 48.02
C LEU A 623 3.70 -2.41 49.54
N LEU A 624 4.95 -2.39 49.98
CA LEU A 624 5.30 -2.02 51.35
C LEU A 624 6.46 -1.03 51.25
N GLY A 625 6.18 0.24 51.58
CA GLY A 625 7.08 1.38 51.39
C GLY A 625 8.40 1.31 52.16
N LYS A 626 9.30 0.43 51.73
CA LYS A 626 10.69 0.37 52.16
C LYS A 626 11.57 0.14 50.93
N LEU A 627 12.48 1.07 50.68
CA LEU A 627 13.50 0.98 49.63
C LEU A 627 14.33 -0.32 49.78
N PRO A 628 14.78 -0.93 48.67
CA PRO A 628 15.75 -2.02 48.74
C PRO A 628 17.03 -1.54 49.44
N LYS A 629 17.56 -2.35 50.37
CA LYS A 629 18.78 -2.05 51.17
C LYS A 629 20.07 -1.85 50.35
N TYR A 630 20.02 -1.90 49.02
CA TYR A 630 21.19 -1.96 48.14
C TYR A 630 21.27 -0.86 47.07
N ALA A 631 20.38 0.14 47.09
CA ALA A 631 20.50 1.30 46.20
C ALA A 631 21.64 2.22 46.68
N GLN A 632 22.70 2.40 45.88
CA GLN A 632 23.84 3.23 46.27
C GLN A 632 23.68 4.71 45.93
N THR A 633 22.82 5.10 44.99
CA THR A 633 22.48 6.50 44.70
C THR A 633 21.11 6.58 44.01
N ILE A 634 20.26 7.52 44.41
CA ILE A 634 18.93 7.77 43.80
C ILE A 634 19.01 9.10 43.05
N TYR A 635 18.65 9.10 41.77
CA TYR A 635 18.49 10.33 40.99
C TYR A 635 17.00 10.62 40.80
N THR A 636 16.51 11.67 41.44
CA THR A 636 15.13 12.17 41.32
C THR A 636 15.09 13.33 40.33
N MET A 637 14.16 13.27 39.37
CA MET A 637 13.77 14.42 38.54
C MET A 637 12.26 14.63 38.65
N ASP A 638 11.86 15.83 39.05
CA ASP A 638 10.47 16.26 39.09
C ASP A 638 10.07 16.81 37.71
N CYS A 639 9.09 16.18 37.06
CA CYS A 639 8.51 16.68 35.83
C CYS A 639 7.07 17.10 36.12
N VAL A 640 6.80 18.42 36.11
CA VAL A 640 5.46 18.98 36.32
C VAL A 640 4.81 19.19 34.95
N LEU A 641 3.80 18.38 34.64
CA LEU A 641 2.89 18.62 33.50
C LEU A 641 1.81 19.61 33.96
N SER A 642 1.87 20.86 33.51
CA SER A 642 0.75 21.81 33.64
C SER A 642 0.00 21.91 32.32
N ALA A 643 -1.21 21.35 32.25
CA ALA A 643 -2.17 21.72 31.22
C ALA A 643 -2.92 22.99 31.67
N SER A 644 -2.68 24.12 31.03
CA SER A 644 -3.50 25.33 31.25
C SER A 644 -4.69 25.31 30.28
N ARG A 645 -5.92 25.34 30.83
CA ARG A 645 -7.14 25.61 30.06
C ARG A 645 -7.02 27.00 29.41
N VAL A 646 -7.17 27.08 28.09
CA VAL A 646 -7.50 28.33 27.41
C VAL A 646 -8.88 28.13 26.79
N HIS A 647 -9.81 29.00 27.16
CA HIS A 647 -11.23 28.99 26.83
C HIS A 647 -11.52 29.20 25.34
#